data_AF-S5WCJ1-F1
#
_entry.id   AF-S5WCJ1-F1
#
_cell.length_a   1.000
_cell.length_b   1.000
_cell.length_c   1.000
_cell.angle_alpha   90.00
_cell.angle_beta   90.00
_cell.angle_gamma   90.00
#
_symmetry.space_group_name_H-M   'P 1'
#
loop_
_entity.id
_entity.type
_entity.pdbx_description
1 polymer ?
#
loop_
_entity_poly.entity_id
_entity_poly.type
_entity_poly.pdbx_seq_one_letter_code
_entity_poly.pdbx_strand_id
1 'polypeptide(L)'
;MANLCDLLPSYANVLASPPTILSTDNPNAWDKYTTWRKNVNSMWKEYDQNFFPDGLTKIFNDMYDAYQGDPGSYLALAQDVIRFAFIFIPIPFSSTISFGINKILGLVFPTAKRPSLFEQIKDQVEQLIDQKLVTQEINKNVTALNSINANLAKFSNSIQQAFGKPQTFPVVYGPTNPSPSVLESESGCTYQFPSILDTYYDCTQDPACQACSDNPNRNIQTDPPCDPPCQCRIKAVQDAYLQAVTYISGVLSQMKTSLKSVITTEHMQSYLQIFLPLYTIGVTLLLGLHHSYIQFATKYNFEMGPNGNTNRYMHELNADISSYTDYIYGLFVEYLPPLSKDTNTIAQYNAYIKYTRNITINSLDMVASWSFMDPFNYVLPTNHTFTRLVAHDIVPSYNISNCNPDPNSYSLINLNQQPILNWNTDLPYFYNNTQLNSLQFKSYNNDAKNDNNCYPTGFISSYRVESQPPIKNEYGPVTNAPHISVNSNVYDKDPLFNVLNTRTVGVSGGHWTALYDINGNIPYDQLGNFIAGCYNGGGIKPCNSFNYANPDQRIQAIYPLYNTNNKTVNTSAYLTTLIPTDTTTKPIFTSYGINTFPAQQTINTNGILLPEYINGTASLQLNPGNSAQYIIDNSPVVMEPEDFQIRVRMATTASGQLTISVNNTAKTLNIPPTNINYNADTLQVVGKQGTYMLSNTTDPISLSTNNSMLMQITNTSSTPIILDRIEFIPTIPPNGFRDPIDIHQDIPPLSSLSIWKATGTKVGTNVQLTLANNTYQDVVTIAFLKNGTQIDSVSYSNNQYAFIKSIPQGFDEILLQPNYANTSHFDITGAVTGSTNLTPTTTTTPTKIPTPIIIPNTITNPSDSRTLWNSTTSPLPNTVTVSGSITNSGSITVQFLQNGTVVKEFPFIGDGPDYNYSLGQMNDKQYPFNNPNVYIPTGFDTIYLKINSQPTITAFHRTANNQYSLTIN
;
A
#
# COMPACT_ATOMS: atom_id res chain seq x y z
N MET A 1 -27.36 58.61 -11.85
CA MET A 1 -27.63 57.33 -11.15
C MET A 1 -27.24 56.22 -12.10
N ALA A 2 -26.03 55.68 -11.91
CA ALA A 2 -25.57 54.52 -12.68
C ALA A 2 -26.23 53.27 -12.10
N ASN A 3 -26.61 52.33 -12.96
CA ASN A 3 -27.25 51.08 -12.57
C ASN A 3 -26.28 50.28 -11.70
N LEU A 4 -26.75 49.75 -10.57
CA LEU A 4 -25.93 49.00 -9.61
C LEU A 4 -25.27 47.75 -10.24
N CYS A 5 -25.71 47.33 -11.42
CA CYS A 5 -25.14 46.25 -12.22
C CYS A 5 -23.87 46.62 -13.00
N ASP A 6 -23.56 47.91 -13.21
CA ASP A 6 -22.39 48.35 -13.99
C ASP A 6 -21.12 48.55 -13.13
N LEU A 7 -21.24 48.47 -11.79
CA LEU A 7 -20.15 48.72 -10.84
C LEU A 7 -19.59 47.45 -10.17
N LEU A 8 -20.14 46.28 -10.47
CA LEU A 8 -19.64 45.00 -9.97
C LEU A 8 -19.11 44.18 -11.16
N PRO A 9 -17.78 44.01 -11.34
CA PRO A 9 -17.30 43.00 -12.25
C PRO A 9 -17.85 41.65 -11.79
N SER A 10 -18.48 40.91 -12.70
CA SER A 10 -18.95 39.55 -12.48
C SER A 10 -17.89 38.77 -11.70
N TYR A 11 -18.26 38.25 -10.52
CA TYR A 11 -17.42 37.35 -9.74
C TYR A 11 -17.08 36.13 -10.60
N ALA A 12 -15.95 36.18 -11.30
CA ALA A 12 -15.26 34.99 -11.74
C ALA A 12 -14.90 34.25 -10.46
N ASN A 13 -15.31 32.99 -10.37
CA ASN A 13 -14.95 32.12 -9.26
C ASN A 13 -13.42 31.94 -9.28
N VAL A 14 -12.70 32.72 -8.48
CA VAL A 14 -11.23 32.77 -8.44
C VAL A 14 -10.65 31.44 -7.92
N LEU A 15 -11.49 30.56 -7.36
CA LEU A 15 -11.14 29.21 -6.91
C LEU A 15 -11.19 28.13 -8.02
N ALA A 16 -11.52 28.50 -9.27
CA ALA A 16 -11.60 27.56 -10.39
C ALA A 16 -10.27 27.34 -11.14
N SER A 17 -9.18 28.02 -10.77
CA SER A 17 -7.87 27.85 -11.43
C SER A 17 -6.72 28.29 -10.51
N PRO A 18 -6.06 27.38 -9.76
CA PRO A 18 -4.74 27.68 -9.23
C PRO A 18 -3.74 27.88 -10.39
N PRO A 19 -2.75 28.78 -10.28
CA PRO A 19 -1.79 29.04 -11.35
C PRO A 19 -0.71 27.94 -11.41
N THR A 20 -0.65 27.14 -12.48
CA THR A 20 0.43 26.13 -12.63
C THR A 20 1.12 26.26 -13.99
N ILE A 21 2.46 26.26 -13.97
CA ILE A 21 3.35 26.06 -15.13
C ILE A 21 4.19 24.83 -14.80
N LEU A 22 4.11 23.78 -15.62
CA LEU A 22 4.89 22.55 -15.49
C LEU A 22 5.92 22.45 -16.63
N SER A 23 7.12 21.93 -16.32
CA SER A 23 8.23 21.72 -17.26
C SER A 23 7.99 20.52 -18.19
N THR A 24 8.59 20.58 -19.38
CA THR A 24 8.25 19.84 -20.61
C THR A 24 8.83 18.42 -20.74
N ASP A 25 9.53 17.88 -19.74
CA ASP A 25 10.54 16.84 -20.01
C ASP A 25 10.22 15.43 -19.47
N ASN A 26 8.97 15.07 -19.12
CA ASN A 26 8.72 13.71 -18.59
C ASN A 26 7.38 13.04 -18.97
N PRO A 27 7.35 12.25 -20.06
CA PRO A 27 6.12 11.60 -20.54
C PRO A 27 5.74 10.28 -19.83
N ASN A 28 6.40 9.84 -18.73
CA ASN A 28 5.98 8.62 -18.03
C ASN A 28 6.14 8.66 -16.50
N ALA A 29 5.21 9.32 -15.82
CA ALA A 29 5.16 9.41 -14.35
C ALA A 29 4.94 8.04 -13.65
N TRP A 30 4.31 7.08 -14.32
CA TRP A 30 4.02 5.75 -13.77
C TRP A 30 5.24 4.81 -13.72
N ASP A 31 6.07 4.80 -14.76
CA ASP A 31 7.32 4.02 -14.73
C ASP A 31 8.24 4.53 -13.62
N LYS A 32 8.24 5.85 -13.40
CA LYS A 32 8.90 6.45 -12.24
C LYS A 32 8.26 6.03 -10.93
N TYR A 33 6.93 6.00 -10.82
CA TYR A 33 6.24 5.57 -9.61
C TYR A 33 6.43 4.08 -9.29
N THR A 34 6.32 3.19 -10.26
CA THR A 34 6.54 1.74 -10.06
C THR A 34 8.00 1.43 -9.77
N THR A 35 8.92 2.10 -10.47
CA THR A 35 10.34 2.06 -10.17
C THR A 35 10.61 2.62 -8.78
N TRP A 36 10.01 3.76 -8.41
CA TRP A 36 10.09 4.33 -7.08
C TRP A 36 9.57 3.36 -6.01
N ARG A 37 8.38 2.77 -6.18
CA ARG A 37 7.80 1.81 -5.22
C ARG A 37 8.65 0.56 -5.09
N LYS A 38 9.14 0.02 -6.21
CA LYS A 38 10.07 -1.10 -6.22
C LYS A 38 11.39 -0.72 -5.54
N ASN A 39 11.88 0.50 -5.74
CA ASN A 39 13.09 1.05 -5.11
C ASN A 39 12.88 1.33 -3.62
N VAL A 40 11.72 1.83 -3.19
CA VAL A 40 11.35 2.03 -1.77
C VAL A 40 11.34 0.68 -1.08
N ASN A 41 10.65 -0.31 -1.64
CA ASN A 41 10.61 -1.67 -1.09
C ASN A 41 12.01 -2.32 -1.07
N SER A 42 12.81 -2.12 -2.14
CA SER A 42 14.17 -2.65 -2.25
C SER A 42 15.16 -1.97 -1.30
N MET A 43 15.06 -0.65 -1.12
CA MET A 43 15.98 0.15 -0.29
C MET A 43 15.59 0.16 1.18
N TRP A 44 14.33 -0.07 1.52
CA TRP A 44 13.94 -0.39 2.90
C TRP A 44 14.60 -1.67 3.38
N LYS A 45 14.58 -2.66 2.50
CA LYS A 45 15.25 -3.92 2.72
C LYS A 45 16.77 -3.71 2.84
N GLU A 46 17.39 -2.90 1.99
CA GLU A 46 18.81 -2.49 2.08
C GLU A 46 19.14 -1.61 3.32
N TYR A 47 18.15 -0.89 3.86
CA TYR A 47 18.29 -0.04 5.03
C TYR A 47 18.25 -0.85 6.34
N ASP A 48 17.31 -1.80 6.45
CA ASP A 48 17.28 -2.80 7.54
C ASP A 48 18.64 -3.52 7.66
N GLN A 49 19.38 -3.59 6.56
CA GLN A 49 20.65 -4.30 6.39
C GLN A 49 21.87 -3.47 6.79
N ASN A 50 21.96 -2.21 6.36
CA ASN A 50 23.20 -1.45 6.52
C ASN A 50 23.05 -0.10 7.26
N PHE A 51 21.85 0.26 7.72
CA PHE A 51 21.57 1.56 8.33
C PHE A 51 22.02 2.78 7.48
N PHE A 52 22.26 2.64 6.16
CA PHE A 52 22.80 3.72 5.32
C PHE A 52 21.71 4.73 4.90
N PRO A 53 21.90 6.05 5.18
CA PRO A 53 20.89 7.07 4.95
C PRO A 53 20.70 7.46 3.48
N ASP A 54 21.58 7.10 2.55
CA ASP A 54 21.68 7.75 1.24
C ASP A 54 20.61 7.33 0.22
N GLY A 55 20.25 6.04 0.14
CA GLY A 55 19.21 5.55 -0.76
C GLY A 55 17.81 6.08 -0.43
N LEU A 56 17.47 6.09 0.85
CA LEU A 56 16.25 6.72 1.37
C LEU A 56 16.29 8.24 1.19
N THR A 57 17.42 8.91 1.46
CA THR A 57 17.57 10.35 1.20
C THR A 57 17.42 10.67 -0.29
N LYS A 58 17.87 9.77 -1.19
CA LYS A 58 17.62 9.88 -2.62
C LYS A 58 16.15 9.73 -2.96
N ILE A 59 15.40 8.78 -2.36
CA ILE A 59 13.94 8.73 -2.52
C ILE A 59 13.27 10.01 -2.02
N PHE A 60 13.66 10.53 -0.86
CA PHE A 60 13.09 11.76 -0.34
C PHE A 60 13.42 12.95 -1.22
N ASN A 61 14.63 12.98 -1.77
CA ASN A 61 15.02 13.93 -2.79
C ASN A 61 14.21 13.70 -4.07
N ASP A 62 13.99 12.47 -4.54
CA ASP A 62 13.26 12.14 -5.76
C ASP A 62 11.74 12.44 -5.62
N MET A 63 11.14 12.21 -4.45
CA MET A 63 9.76 12.59 -4.11
C MET A 63 9.60 14.10 -4.05
N TYR A 64 10.61 14.79 -3.52
CA TYR A 64 10.68 16.25 -3.46
C TYR A 64 11.05 16.89 -4.81
N ASP A 65 11.88 16.25 -5.62
CA ASP A 65 12.30 16.68 -6.95
C ASP A 65 11.21 16.37 -7.98
N ALA A 66 10.33 15.39 -7.70
CA ALA A 66 9.05 15.22 -8.37
C ALA A 66 8.02 16.29 -7.94
N TYR A 67 8.26 16.99 -6.82
CA TYR A 67 7.34 17.96 -6.24
C TYR A 67 7.53 19.40 -6.77
N GLN A 68 8.77 19.83 -7.13
CA GLN A 68 9.20 21.09 -7.83
C GLN A 68 8.34 22.38 -7.71
N GLY A 69 7.46 22.50 -6.71
CA GLY A 69 6.60 23.67 -6.47
C GLY A 69 5.30 23.73 -7.29
N ASP A 70 4.88 22.65 -7.98
CA ASP A 70 3.70 22.69 -8.86
C ASP A 70 2.37 22.66 -8.09
N PRO A 71 1.41 23.56 -8.36
CA PRO A 71 0.11 23.50 -7.70
C PRO A 71 -0.66 22.20 -7.95
N GLY A 72 -0.91 21.48 -6.86
CA GLY A 72 -1.47 20.11 -6.84
C GLY A 72 -0.48 19.02 -6.40
N SER A 73 0.84 19.26 -6.43
CA SER A 73 1.86 18.28 -6.05
C SER A 73 1.93 18.02 -4.53
N TYR A 74 1.44 18.95 -3.70
CA TYR A 74 1.35 18.76 -2.24
C TYR A 74 0.39 17.62 -1.85
N LEU A 75 -0.64 17.38 -2.65
CA LEU A 75 -1.55 16.26 -2.46
C LEU A 75 -0.80 14.95 -2.67
N ALA A 76 0.00 14.86 -3.75
CA ALA A 76 0.85 13.71 -4.02
C ALA A 76 1.92 13.52 -2.93
N LEU A 77 2.56 14.60 -2.46
CA LEU A 77 3.54 14.54 -1.37
C LEU A 77 2.89 14.14 -0.03
N ALA A 78 1.75 14.72 0.34
CA ALA A 78 1.02 14.36 1.55
C ALA A 78 0.55 12.91 1.48
N GLN A 79 0.02 12.46 0.35
CA GLN A 79 -0.32 11.05 0.10
C GLN A 79 0.90 10.16 0.22
N ASP A 80 2.04 10.57 -0.31
CA ASP A 80 3.27 9.82 -0.24
C ASP A 80 3.84 9.76 1.19
N VAL A 81 3.71 10.83 1.97
CA VAL A 81 4.02 10.86 3.41
C VAL A 81 3.07 9.95 4.18
N ILE A 82 1.78 9.97 3.83
CA ILE A 82 0.74 9.12 4.41
C ILE A 82 1.03 7.64 4.09
N ARG A 83 1.35 7.32 2.83
CA ARG A 83 1.82 6.00 2.38
C ARG A 83 3.06 5.57 3.13
N PHE A 84 4.02 6.49 3.28
CA PHE A 84 5.24 6.25 4.02
C PHE A 84 4.92 5.94 5.48
N ALA A 85 4.05 6.71 6.13
CA ALA A 85 3.59 6.43 7.49
C ALA A 85 2.89 5.06 7.61
N PHE A 86 2.03 4.65 6.66
CA PHE A 86 1.43 3.31 6.66
C PHE A 86 2.46 2.18 6.56
N ILE A 87 3.61 2.39 5.93
CA ILE A 87 4.68 1.37 5.89
C ILE A 87 5.22 1.09 7.30
N PHE A 88 5.19 2.05 8.22
CA PHE A 88 5.71 1.88 9.58
C PHE A 88 4.68 1.42 10.61
N ILE A 89 3.39 1.63 10.33
CA ILE A 89 2.33 1.43 11.32
C ILE A 89 2.19 -0.03 11.79
N PRO A 90 2.39 -1.06 10.94
CA PRO A 90 2.19 -2.43 11.38
C PRO A 90 3.48 -3.27 11.40
N ILE A 91 4.71 -2.74 11.55
CA ILE A 91 5.91 -3.63 11.63
C ILE A 91 6.34 -3.83 13.10
N PRO A 92 5.84 -4.85 13.81
CA PRO A 92 6.26 -5.14 15.17
C PRO A 92 7.64 -5.78 15.24
N PHE A 93 8.40 -5.34 16.26
CA PHE A 93 9.66 -5.93 16.76
C PHE A 93 10.95 -5.68 15.98
N SER A 94 10.95 -4.94 14.88
CA SER A 94 12.21 -4.58 14.22
C SER A 94 12.87 -3.37 14.92
N SER A 95 14.20 -3.39 15.05
CA SER A 95 14.98 -2.24 15.56
C SER A 95 14.90 -0.99 14.67
N THR A 96 14.18 -1.10 13.54
CA THR A 96 13.96 -0.10 12.50
C THR A 96 13.00 1.02 12.91
N ILE A 97 12.24 0.90 13.99
CA ILE A 97 11.18 1.86 14.34
C ILE A 97 11.72 3.24 14.78
N SER A 98 12.80 3.28 15.57
CA SER A 98 13.46 4.55 15.91
C SER A 98 14.01 5.25 14.67
N PHE A 99 14.42 4.48 13.65
CA PHE A 99 14.82 5.04 12.37
C PHE A 99 13.64 5.41 11.46
N GLY A 100 12.54 4.66 11.50
CA GLY A 100 11.31 5.01 10.79
C GLY A 100 10.80 6.36 11.22
N ILE A 101 10.75 6.59 12.54
CA ILE A 101 10.54 7.93 13.11
C ILE A 101 11.57 8.90 12.55
N ASN A 102 12.87 8.61 12.61
CA ASN A 102 13.91 9.51 12.06
C ASN A 102 13.72 9.93 10.60
N LYS A 103 13.27 9.02 9.73
CA LYS A 103 13.07 9.33 8.31
C LYS A 103 11.72 9.94 8.02
N ILE A 104 10.68 9.57 8.76
CA ILE A 104 9.44 10.35 8.80
C ILE A 104 9.76 11.78 9.25
N LEU A 105 10.60 11.97 10.27
CA LEU A 105 11.07 13.29 10.70
C LEU A 105 11.86 13.99 9.62
N GLY A 106 12.77 13.32 8.91
CA GLY A 106 13.49 13.93 7.80
C GLY A 106 12.61 14.31 6.60
N LEU A 107 11.51 13.58 6.38
CA LEU A 107 10.52 13.85 5.34
C LEU A 107 9.58 14.99 5.74
N VAL A 108 9.08 14.98 6.98
CA VAL A 108 8.16 15.97 7.52
C VAL A 108 8.91 17.28 7.88
N PHE A 109 10.12 17.15 8.41
CA PHE A 109 11.04 18.21 8.87
C PHE A 109 12.44 18.05 8.22
N PRO A 110 12.59 18.37 6.94
CA PRO A 110 13.87 18.34 6.25
C PRO A 110 14.86 19.33 6.90
N THR A 111 16.15 19.08 6.70
CA THR A 111 17.22 19.91 7.27
C THR A 111 17.20 21.35 6.73
N ALA A 112 17.82 22.29 7.47
CA ALA A 112 17.70 23.76 7.39
C ALA A 112 17.90 24.47 6.02
N LYS A 113 18.11 23.72 4.92
CA LYS A 113 18.14 24.24 3.55
C LYS A 113 16.83 24.06 2.78
N ARG A 114 15.80 23.44 3.37
CA ARG A 114 14.53 23.11 2.68
C ARG A 114 13.31 23.42 3.56
N PRO A 115 12.19 23.85 2.96
CA PRO A 115 10.96 24.09 3.71
C PRO A 115 10.36 22.78 4.19
N SER A 116 9.74 22.79 5.37
CA SER A 116 9.08 21.60 5.91
C SER A 116 7.88 21.16 5.09
N LEU A 117 7.43 19.90 5.24
CA LEU A 117 6.19 19.45 4.61
C LEU A 117 5.02 20.38 4.96
N PHE A 118 5.01 20.88 6.20
CA PHE A 118 4.00 21.79 6.70
C PHE A 118 4.09 23.18 6.04
N GLU A 119 5.31 23.69 5.78
CA GLU A 119 5.53 24.94 5.03
C GLU A 119 5.15 24.80 3.55
N GLN A 120 5.42 23.64 2.95
CA GLN A 120 5.02 23.32 1.58
C GLN A 120 3.49 23.25 1.42
N ILE A 121 2.81 22.64 2.39
CA ILE A 121 1.33 22.65 2.44
C ILE A 121 0.83 24.09 2.56
N LYS A 122 1.44 24.91 3.44
CA LYS A 122 1.08 26.32 3.62
C LYS A 122 1.14 27.13 2.33
N ASP A 123 2.24 27.07 1.56
CA ASP A 123 2.41 27.93 0.38
C ASP A 123 1.31 27.69 -0.67
N GLN A 124 0.83 26.46 -0.79
CA GLN A 124 -0.30 26.11 -1.67
C GLN A 124 -1.64 26.61 -1.13
N VAL A 125 -1.76 26.70 0.20
CA VAL A 125 -2.96 27.22 0.85
C VAL A 125 -3.07 28.73 0.72
N GLU A 126 -1.95 29.44 0.82
CA GLU A 126 -1.92 30.89 0.58
C GLU A 126 -2.39 31.25 -0.83
N GLN A 127 -2.22 30.35 -1.81
CA GLN A 127 -2.76 30.50 -3.16
C GLN A 127 -4.25 30.19 -3.29
N LEU A 128 -4.82 29.40 -2.36
CA LEU A 128 -6.22 28.97 -2.39
C LEU A 128 -7.16 29.87 -1.57
N ILE A 129 -6.64 30.71 -0.69
CA ILE A 129 -7.44 31.45 0.29
C ILE A 129 -7.00 32.92 0.34
N ASP A 130 -7.86 33.82 -0.16
CA ASP A 130 -7.67 35.29 -0.15
C ASP A 130 -7.78 35.94 1.25
N GLN A 131 -7.70 35.15 2.34
CA GLN A 131 -8.03 35.61 3.69
C GLN A 131 -6.86 35.49 4.67
N LYS A 132 -6.35 36.65 5.08
CA LYS A 132 -5.23 36.81 6.04
C LYS A 132 -5.39 36.02 7.34
N LEU A 133 -6.61 35.86 7.86
CA LEU A 133 -6.85 35.15 9.13
C LEU A 133 -6.61 33.64 9.01
N VAL A 134 -7.06 33.02 7.92
CA VAL A 134 -6.83 31.59 7.67
C VAL A 134 -5.34 31.33 7.48
N THR A 135 -4.67 32.17 6.68
CA THR A 135 -3.22 32.12 6.50
C THR A 135 -2.46 32.26 7.82
N GLN A 136 -2.85 33.22 8.67
CA GLN A 136 -2.22 33.42 9.99
C GLN A 136 -2.36 32.18 10.88
N GLU A 137 -3.55 31.58 10.94
CA GLU A 137 -3.75 30.39 11.77
C GLU A 137 -3.02 29.17 11.23
N ILE A 138 -3.00 29.00 9.90
CA ILE A 138 -2.21 27.93 9.27
C ILE A 138 -0.73 28.13 9.57
N ASN A 139 -0.21 29.36 9.46
CA ASN A 139 1.18 29.67 9.80
C ASN A 139 1.51 29.32 11.25
N LYS A 140 0.60 29.65 12.17
CA LYS A 140 0.73 29.29 13.58
C LYS A 140 0.75 27.78 13.77
N ASN A 141 -0.17 27.04 13.14
CA ASN A 141 -0.24 25.59 13.22
C ASN A 141 1.01 24.91 12.62
N VAL A 142 1.47 25.37 11.47
CA VAL A 142 2.70 24.89 10.81
C VAL A 142 3.92 25.15 11.69
N THR A 143 4.03 26.33 12.28
CA THR A 143 5.11 26.67 13.22
C THR A 143 5.09 25.75 14.44
N ALA A 144 3.90 25.52 15.01
CA ALA A 144 3.72 24.64 16.16
C ALA A 144 4.04 23.16 15.82
N LEU A 145 3.71 22.71 14.61
CA LEU A 145 4.09 21.37 14.15
C LEU A 145 5.61 21.28 13.90
N ASN A 146 6.23 22.29 13.30
CA ASN A 146 7.68 22.36 13.11
C ASN A 146 8.47 22.27 14.43
N SER A 147 7.92 22.78 15.52
CA SER A 147 8.58 22.72 16.83
C SER A 147 8.55 21.33 17.47
N ILE A 148 7.72 20.40 16.99
CA ILE A 148 7.69 19.01 17.46
C ILE A 148 9.00 18.27 17.14
N ASN A 149 9.66 18.62 16.02
CA ASN A 149 10.83 17.91 15.50
C ASN A 149 11.94 17.69 16.55
N ALA A 150 12.24 18.71 17.35
CA ALA A 150 13.29 18.63 18.37
C ALA A 150 13.02 17.54 19.42
N ASN A 151 11.76 17.37 19.83
CA ASN A 151 11.39 16.37 20.84
C ASN A 151 11.37 14.95 20.26
N LEU A 152 10.90 14.79 19.02
CA LEU A 152 10.96 13.48 18.35
C LEU A 152 12.41 13.07 18.03
N ALA A 153 13.27 14.02 17.66
CA ALA A 153 14.71 13.78 17.48
C ALA A 153 15.38 13.36 18.80
N LYS A 154 15.01 13.98 19.94
CA LYS A 154 15.49 13.57 21.27
C LYS A 154 15.08 12.14 21.62
N PHE A 155 13.81 11.79 21.44
CA PHE A 155 13.33 10.41 21.65
C PHE A 155 14.04 9.39 20.77
N SER A 156 14.24 9.72 19.49
CA SER A 156 14.95 8.80 18.61
C SER A 156 16.43 8.65 18.96
N ASN A 157 17.11 9.77 19.26
CA ASN A 157 18.50 9.74 19.69
C ASN A 157 18.68 8.94 21.00
N SER A 158 17.72 8.97 21.93
CA SER A 158 17.80 8.16 23.13
C SER A 158 17.65 6.66 22.84
N ILE A 159 16.83 6.25 21.85
CA ILE A 159 16.79 4.85 21.40
C ILE A 159 18.12 4.43 20.76
N GLN A 160 18.69 5.28 19.90
CA GLN A 160 19.99 5.00 19.29
C GLN A 160 21.08 4.85 20.36
N GLN A 161 21.12 5.76 21.34
CA GLN A 161 21.99 5.64 22.51
C GLN A 161 21.74 4.36 23.29
N ALA A 162 20.49 3.92 23.47
CA ALA A 162 20.19 2.66 24.16
C ALA A 162 20.83 1.45 23.48
N PHE A 163 20.88 1.43 22.15
CA PHE A 163 21.60 0.41 21.36
C PHE A 163 23.12 0.65 21.25
N GLY A 164 23.62 1.74 21.83
CA GLY A 164 25.00 2.21 21.70
C GLY A 164 25.34 2.75 20.31
N LYS A 165 24.35 3.07 19.48
CA LYS A 165 24.55 3.62 18.13
C LYS A 165 24.83 5.13 18.19
N PRO A 166 25.59 5.68 17.22
CA PRO A 166 25.85 7.11 17.16
C PRO A 166 24.55 7.91 16.96
N GLN A 167 24.49 9.10 17.54
CA GLN A 167 23.36 10.02 17.37
C GLN A 167 23.41 10.66 16.00
N THR A 168 22.53 10.26 15.10
CA THR A 168 22.57 10.73 13.70
C THR A 168 21.73 11.99 13.46
N PHE A 169 20.93 12.43 14.44
CA PHE A 169 20.09 13.63 14.28
C PHE A 169 20.72 14.85 14.92
N PRO A 170 21.06 15.89 14.13
CA PRO A 170 21.37 17.17 14.72
C PRO A 170 20.12 17.65 15.45
N VAL A 171 20.22 17.80 16.77
CA VAL A 171 19.25 18.58 17.53
C VAL A 171 19.47 20.03 17.09
N VAL A 172 18.79 20.44 16.01
CA VAL A 172 18.83 21.82 15.54
C VAL A 172 18.03 22.64 16.54
N TYR A 173 18.73 23.15 17.55
CA TYR A 173 18.24 24.28 18.31
C TYR A 173 18.12 25.44 17.32
N GLY A 174 16.90 25.87 17.02
CA GLY A 174 16.66 26.95 16.07
C GLY A 174 17.60 28.13 16.36
N PRO A 175 18.20 28.76 15.34
CA PRO A 175 19.04 29.94 15.54
C PRO A 175 18.14 31.00 16.15
N THR A 176 18.45 31.37 17.39
CA THR A 176 17.57 32.06 18.35
C THR A 176 16.34 31.25 18.71
N ASN A 177 16.40 30.57 19.87
CA ASN A 177 15.20 30.51 20.72
C ASN A 177 14.64 31.95 20.72
N PRO A 178 13.40 32.22 20.26
CA PRO A 178 12.74 33.39 20.77
C PRO A 178 12.83 33.23 22.29
N SER A 179 13.41 34.22 22.95
CA SER A 179 13.30 34.33 24.40
C SER A 179 11.86 33.91 24.77
N PRO A 180 11.63 33.07 25.80
CA PRO A 180 10.31 32.56 26.17
C PRO A 180 9.21 33.65 26.30
N SER A 181 9.59 34.92 26.27
CA SER A 181 8.77 36.12 26.25
C SER A 181 7.91 36.40 24.99
N VAL A 182 7.83 35.54 23.96
CA VAL A 182 6.94 35.79 22.79
C VAL A 182 5.68 34.90 22.76
N LEU A 183 5.51 34.01 23.74
CA LEU A 183 4.21 33.38 24.02
C LEU A 183 3.51 34.01 25.23
N GLU A 184 3.92 35.22 25.64
CA GLU A 184 3.22 36.00 26.64
C GLU A 184 2.09 36.85 26.02
N SER A 185 0.86 36.57 26.46
CA SER A 185 -0.40 37.32 26.25
C SER A 185 -0.98 37.25 24.82
N GLU A 186 -2.06 36.50 24.60
CA GLU A 186 -3.41 36.94 24.99
C GLU A 186 -4.17 36.02 25.97
N SER A 187 -3.64 34.86 26.38
CA SER A 187 -4.42 33.88 27.19
C SER A 187 -3.93 33.60 28.62
N GLY A 188 -2.92 34.33 29.12
CA GLY A 188 -2.55 34.30 30.56
C GLY A 188 -2.05 32.95 31.11
N CYS A 189 -1.72 31.97 30.27
CA CYS A 189 -1.13 30.70 30.68
C CYS A 189 0.38 30.68 30.35
N THR A 190 1.23 31.14 31.27
CA THR A 190 2.68 30.98 31.18
C THR A 190 3.06 29.53 31.51
N TYR A 191 3.24 28.70 30.49
CA TYR A 191 3.91 27.41 30.64
C TYR A 191 5.42 27.63 30.72
N GLN A 192 5.97 27.75 31.93
CA GLN A 192 7.42 27.64 32.13
C GLN A 192 7.82 26.16 32.04
N PHE A 193 8.45 25.78 30.94
CA PHE A 193 9.13 24.48 30.87
C PHE A 193 10.37 24.55 31.79
N PRO A 194 10.51 23.65 32.78
CA PRO A 194 11.71 23.60 33.60
C PRO A 194 12.93 23.30 32.72
N SER A 195 14.01 24.07 32.91
CA SER A 195 15.28 23.96 32.18
C SER A 195 16.11 22.71 32.52
N ILE A 196 15.46 21.60 32.85
CA ILE A 196 16.09 20.30 33.22
C ILE A 196 16.64 19.57 31.97
N LEU A 197 16.58 20.19 30.79
CA LEU A 197 16.50 19.50 29.50
C LEU A 197 17.82 19.25 28.73
N ASP A 198 18.96 19.51 29.37
CA ASP A 198 20.31 19.19 28.86
C ASP A 198 21.13 18.34 29.85
N THR A 199 20.54 17.78 30.90
CA THR A 199 21.22 16.73 31.67
C THR A 199 21.30 15.49 30.79
N TYR A 200 22.40 15.39 30.04
CA TYR A 200 22.88 14.15 29.46
C TYR A 200 22.72 13.07 30.53
N TYR A 201 21.90 12.06 30.27
CA TYR A 201 21.72 10.95 31.18
C TYR A 201 23.08 10.24 31.26
N ASP A 202 23.84 10.59 32.29
CA ASP A 202 25.17 10.06 32.50
C ASP A 202 25.06 8.64 33.05
N CYS A 203 24.90 7.69 32.13
CA CYS A 203 24.86 6.28 32.46
C CYS A 203 26.26 5.69 32.74
N THR A 204 27.34 6.49 32.73
CA THR A 204 28.71 6.01 33.04
C THR A 204 28.82 5.40 34.45
N GLN A 205 27.94 5.84 35.36
CA GLN A 205 27.92 5.39 36.75
C GLN A 205 27.15 4.09 36.95
N ASP A 206 26.35 3.62 35.98
CA ASP A 206 25.67 2.33 36.04
C ASP A 206 26.67 1.23 35.64
N PRO A 207 27.07 0.33 36.56
CA PRO A 207 28.03 -0.73 36.25
C PRO A 207 27.58 -1.65 35.10
N ALA A 208 26.27 -1.78 34.88
CA ALA A 208 25.72 -2.55 33.76
C ALA A 208 25.90 -1.82 32.42
N CYS A 209 26.07 -0.49 32.43
CA CYS A 209 26.35 0.31 31.25
C CYS A 209 27.85 0.47 30.95
N GLN A 210 28.75 0.22 31.90
CA GLN A 210 30.21 0.40 31.70
C GLN A 210 30.81 -0.51 30.61
N ALA A 211 30.16 -1.63 30.31
CA ALA A 211 30.54 -2.52 29.20
C ALA A 211 30.29 -1.89 27.81
N CYS A 212 29.54 -0.79 27.77
CA CYS A 212 29.16 -0.04 26.59
C CYS A 212 29.80 1.34 26.58
N SER A 213 30.60 1.66 25.57
CA SER A 213 31.17 3.01 25.42
C SER A 213 30.06 4.08 25.31
N ASP A 214 30.16 5.14 26.11
CA ASP A 214 29.31 6.35 26.01
C ASP A 214 29.80 7.32 24.94
N ASN A 215 30.83 6.97 24.16
CA ASN A 215 31.37 7.84 23.14
C ASN A 215 30.37 7.98 21.97
N PRO A 216 29.78 9.18 21.73
CA PRO A 216 28.92 9.40 20.56
C PRO A 216 29.67 9.24 19.23
N ASN A 217 31.00 9.27 19.25
CA ASN A 217 31.90 8.98 18.13
C ASN A 217 32.52 7.57 18.21
N ARG A 218 31.82 6.62 18.84
CA ARG A 218 32.21 5.20 18.91
C ARG A 218 32.58 4.67 17.53
N ASN A 219 33.65 3.88 17.45
CA ASN A 219 33.95 3.16 16.23
C ASN A 219 33.03 1.93 16.18
N ILE A 220 32.03 1.97 15.30
CA ILE A 220 31.04 0.90 15.11
C ILE A 220 31.72 -0.47 14.89
N GLN A 221 32.95 -0.50 14.35
CA GLN A 221 33.69 -1.72 14.07
C GLN A 221 34.40 -2.33 15.29
N THR A 222 34.75 -1.54 16.31
CA THR A 222 35.60 -2.00 17.42
C THR A 222 34.90 -2.03 18.77
N ASP A 223 33.86 -1.22 18.94
CA ASP A 223 33.15 -1.12 20.21
C ASP A 223 31.92 -2.06 20.19
N PRO A 224 31.72 -2.91 21.22
CA PRO A 224 30.61 -3.86 21.26
C PRO A 224 29.24 -3.14 21.33
N PRO A 225 28.18 -3.68 20.68
CA PRO A 225 26.82 -3.16 20.81
C PRO A 225 26.26 -3.37 22.23
N CYS A 226 25.33 -2.51 22.63
CA CYS A 226 24.60 -2.66 23.88
C CYS A 226 23.39 -3.56 23.67
N ASP A 227 23.60 -4.87 23.77
CA ASP A 227 22.51 -5.84 23.69
C ASP A 227 22.60 -6.88 24.83
N PRO A 228 21.67 -6.85 25.81
CA PRO A 228 20.56 -5.89 25.93
C PRO A 228 21.03 -4.49 26.40
N PRO A 229 20.27 -3.41 26.10
CA PRO A 229 20.48 -2.10 26.70
C PRO A 229 20.44 -2.16 28.23
N CYS A 230 21.30 -1.41 28.90
CA CYS A 230 21.27 -1.29 30.36
C CYS A 230 20.05 -0.47 30.85
N GLN A 231 19.63 -0.70 32.11
CA GLN A 231 18.42 -0.10 32.68
C GLN A 231 18.42 1.43 32.66
N CYS A 232 19.57 2.07 32.94
CA CYS A 232 19.70 3.54 32.85
C CYS A 232 19.34 4.07 31.44
N ARG A 233 19.82 3.41 30.38
CA ARG A 233 19.53 3.84 28.99
C ARG A 233 18.08 3.58 28.60
N ILE A 234 17.48 2.49 29.05
CA ILE A 234 16.05 2.22 28.85
C ILE A 234 15.19 3.30 29.54
N LYS A 235 15.59 3.72 30.75
CA LYS A 235 14.93 4.82 31.47
C LYS A 235 15.07 6.17 30.74
N ALA A 236 16.25 6.47 30.18
CA ALA A 236 16.44 7.66 29.36
C ALA A 236 15.53 7.68 28.11
N VAL A 237 15.26 6.52 27.50
CA VAL A 237 14.26 6.39 26.41
C VAL A 237 12.86 6.74 26.90
N GLN A 238 12.44 6.23 28.06
CA GLN A 238 11.14 6.56 28.65
C GLN A 238 10.97 8.06 28.95
N ASP A 239 12.00 8.71 29.48
CA ASP A 239 11.90 10.13 29.82
C ASP A 239 11.83 11.01 28.58
N ALA A 240 12.61 10.70 27.55
CA ALA A 240 12.51 11.37 26.26
C ALA A 240 11.14 11.15 25.60
N TYR A 241 10.58 9.95 25.73
CA TYR A 241 9.22 9.62 25.28
C TYR A 241 8.17 10.48 26.01
N LEU A 242 8.20 10.52 27.35
CA LEU A 242 7.26 11.29 28.17
C LEU A 242 7.31 12.78 27.84
N GLN A 243 8.52 13.32 27.64
CA GLN A 243 8.71 14.70 27.21
C GLN A 243 8.05 14.93 25.85
N ALA A 244 8.33 14.06 24.87
CA ALA A 244 7.81 14.21 23.52
C ALA A 244 6.27 14.10 23.48
N VAL A 245 5.67 13.12 24.17
CA VAL A 245 4.21 12.98 24.30
C VAL A 245 3.60 14.24 24.90
N THR A 246 4.11 14.71 26.04
CA THR A 246 3.59 15.90 26.71
C THR A 246 3.64 17.13 25.81
N TYR A 247 4.75 17.33 25.10
CA TYR A 247 4.92 18.45 24.19
C TYR A 247 3.98 18.39 22.99
N ILE A 248 3.92 17.23 22.32
CA ILE A 248 3.09 17.03 21.11
C ILE A 248 1.62 17.16 21.46
N SER A 249 1.15 16.54 22.54
CA SER A 249 -0.24 16.68 23.00
C SER A 249 -0.59 18.13 23.34
N GLY A 250 0.36 18.90 23.87
CA GLY A 250 0.22 20.35 24.07
C GLY A 250 0.01 21.12 22.76
N VAL A 251 0.86 20.86 21.75
CA VAL A 251 0.72 21.44 20.39
C VAL A 251 -0.63 21.08 19.77
N LEU A 252 -0.99 19.80 19.79
CA LEU A 252 -2.26 19.33 19.23
C LEU A 252 -3.46 19.93 19.95
N SER A 253 -3.39 20.13 21.26
CA SER A 253 -4.46 20.79 22.01
C SER A 253 -4.63 22.25 21.62
N GLN A 254 -3.53 22.98 21.40
CA GLN A 254 -3.58 24.36 20.92
C GLN A 254 -4.23 24.46 19.54
N MET A 255 -3.89 23.53 18.62
CA MET A 255 -4.47 23.45 17.28
C MET A 255 -5.99 23.28 17.27
N LYS A 256 -6.59 22.66 18.29
CA LYS A 256 -8.06 22.45 18.36
C LYS A 256 -8.86 23.75 18.58
N THR A 257 -8.25 24.78 19.17
CA THR A 257 -8.97 25.88 19.82
C THR A 257 -9.20 27.14 18.97
N SER A 258 -8.71 27.19 17.74
CA SER A 258 -8.36 28.49 17.18
C SER A 258 -9.42 29.23 16.36
N LEU A 259 -10.47 28.60 15.81
CA LEU A 259 -11.25 29.27 14.74
C LEU A 259 -12.78 29.16 14.77
N LYS A 260 -13.39 28.42 15.71
CA LYS A 260 -14.85 28.18 15.67
C LYS A 260 -15.71 29.45 15.78
N SER A 261 -15.22 30.54 16.38
CA SER A 261 -15.96 31.79 16.57
C SER A 261 -15.70 32.87 15.51
N VAL A 262 -14.73 32.67 14.61
CA VAL A 262 -14.20 33.72 13.73
C VAL A 262 -14.52 33.46 12.24
N ILE A 263 -14.77 32.21 11.86
CA ILE A 263 -14.92 31.79 10.47
C ILE A 263 -16.37 31.35 10.19
N THR A 264 -16.94 31.80 9.07
CA THR A 264 -18.25 31.33 8.57
C THR A 264 -18.20 29.85 8.18
N THR A 265 -19.32 29.13 8.17
CA THR A 265 -19.37 27.71 7.78
C THR A 265 -18.70 27.40 6.43
N GLU A 266 -18.92 28.21 5.39
CA GLU A 266 -18.31 28.01 4.07
C GLU A 266 -16.77 28.08 4.11
N HIS A 267 -16.23 29.15 4.71
CA HIS A 267 -14.79 29.28 4.91
C HIS A 267 -14.23 28.17 5.81
N MET A 268 -15.01 27.64 6.75
CA MET A 268 -14.59 26.50 7.57
C MET A 268 -14.41 25.23 6.72
N GLN A 269 -15.25 24.98 5.72
CA GLN A 269 -15.08 23.84 4.80
C GLN A 269 -13.77 23.92 4.03
N SER A 270 -13.38 25.12 3.60
CA SER A 270 -12.11 25.35 2.90
C SER A 270 -10.93 25.19 3.87
N TYR A 271 -11.03 25.76 5.07
CA TYR A 271 -10.03 25.62 6.12
C TYR A 271 -9.80 24.15 6.52
N LEU A 272 -10.87 23.37 6.71
CA LEU A 272 -10.79 21.98 7.16
C LEU A 272 -10.13 21.05 6.15
N GLN A 273 -10.26 21.31 4.84
CA GLN A 273 -9.54 20.57 3.80
C GLN A 273 -8.01 20.71 3.90
N ILE A 274 -7.52 21.62 4.74
CA ILE A 274 -6.11 21.92 4.95
C ILE A 274 -5.70 21.60 6.38
N PHE A 275 -6.49 22.06 7.35
CA PHE A 275 -6.24 21.85 8.77
C PHE A 275 -6.32 20.38 9.18
N LEU A 276 -7.36 19.64 8.75
CA LEU A 276 -7.49 18.23 9.14
C LEU A 276 -6.27 17.40 8.73
N PRO A 277 -5.75 17.52 7.49
CA PRO A 277 -4.51 16.84 7.11
C PRO A 277 -3.33 17.15 8.03
N LEU A 278 -3.07 18.42 8.32
CA LEU A 278 -1.99 18.85 9.21
C LEU A 278 -2.16 18.27 10.63
N TYR A 279 -3.38 18.38 11.15
CA TYR A 279 -3.75 17.85 12.46
C TYR A 279 -3.60 16.32 12.53
N THR A 280 -4.07 15.62 11.50
CA THR A 280 -4.00 14.15 11.39
C THR A 280 -2.56 13.66 11.35
N ILE A 281 -1.66 14.36 10.64
CA ILE A 281 -0.23 14.04 10.65
C ILE A 281 0.35 14.21 12.06
N GLY A 282 0.06 15.33 12.73
CA GLY A 282 0.52 15.56 14.10
C GLY A 282 0.05 14.49 15.09
N VAL A 283 -1.23 14.07 15.00
CA VAL A 283 -1.75 12.95 15.79
C VAL A 283 -1.05 11.64 15.43
N THR A 284 -0.88 11.35 14.14
CA THR A 284 -0.20 10.12 13.68
C THR A 284 1.22 10.02 14.25
N LEU A 285 1.94 11.14 14.34
CA LEU A 285 3.26 11.21 14.98
C LEU A 285 3.19 10.90 16.48
N LEU A 286 2.18 11.42 17.20
CA LEU A 286 1.95 11.10 18.61
C LEU A 286 1.65 9.61 18.81
N LEU A 287 0.71 9.05 18.05
CA LEU A 287 0.33 7.64 18.17
C LEU A 287 1.49 6.71 17.79
N GLY A 288 2.26 7.06 16.76
CA GLY A 288 3.48 6.35 16.38
C GLY A 288 4.56 6.40 17.47
N LEU A 289 4.68 7.52 18.18
CA LEU A 289 5.59 7.67 19.33
C LEU A 289 5.20 6.72 20.48
N HIS A 290 3.92 6.67 20.85
CA HIS A 290 3.38 5.70 21.81
C HIS A 290 3.70 4.26 21.40
N HIS A 291 3.30 3.87 20.19
CA HIS A 291 3.53 2.53 19.64
C HIS A 291 5.00 2.11 19.72
N SER A 292 5.89 3.00 19.29
CA SER A 292 7.34 2.77 19.26
C SER A 292 7.93 2.55 20.64
N TYR A 293 7.55 3.38 21.61
CA TYR A 293 7.99 3.23 22.99
C TYR A 293 7.46 1.91 23.60
N ILE A 294 6.18 1.60 23.41
CA ILE A 294 5.58 0.39 23.99
C ILE A 294 6.28 -0.87 23.46
N GLN A 295 6.56 -0.93 22.16
CA GLN A 295 7.29 -2.07 21.58
C GLN A 295 8.72 -2.16 22.09
N PHE A 296 9.44 -1.04 22.19
CA PHE A 296 10.78 -0.99 22.78
C PHE A 296 10.77 -1.48 24.23
N ALA A 297 9.88 -0.95 25.08
CA ALA A 297 9.78 -1.31 26.48
C ALA A 297 9.36 -2.78 26.66
N THR A 298 8.43 -3.28 25.83
CA THR A 298 7.99 -4.68 25.84
C THR A 298 9.14 -5.62 25.46
N LYS A 299 9.91 -5.29 24.42
CA LYS A 299 11.07 -6.09 23.97
C LYS A 299 12.09 -6.30 25.10
N TYR A 300 12.30 -5.29 25.94
CA TYR A 300 13.25 -5.34 27.05
C TYR A 300 12.61 -5.58 28.42
N ASN A 301 11.33 -5.96 28.44
CA ASN A 301 10.55 -6.22 29.66
C ASN A 301 10.64 -5.10 30.71
N PHE A 302 10.65 -3.84 30.25
CA PHE A 302 10.81 -2.67 31.11
C PHE A 302 9.47 -2.20 31.66
N GLU A 303 9.36 -2.14 32.99
CA GLU A 303 8.15 -1.73 33.71
C GLU A 303 6.87 -2.38 33.16
N MET A 304 6.95 -3.69 32.90
CA MET A 304 5.81 -4.52 32.51
C MET A 304 5.01 -4.97 33.73
N GLY A 305 3.73 -5.28 33.52
CA GLY A 305 2.82 -5.81 34.56
C GLY A 305 1.68 -4.85 34.92
N PRO A 306 0.71 -5.26 35.76
CA PRO A 306 -0.53 -4.51 35.98
C PRO A 306 -0.34 -3.08 36.52
N ASN A 307 0.77 -2.85 37.24
CA ASN A 307 1.13 -1.52 37.80
C ASN A 307 2.31 -0.87 37.04
N GLY A 308 2.76 -1.49 35.96
CA GLY A 308 3.87 -1.00 35.16
C GLY A 308 3.46 0.14 34.23
N ASN A 309 4.34 1.12 34.01
CA ASN A 309 4.00 2.27 33.17
C ASN A 309 3.76 1.87 31.70
N THR A 310 4.38 0.80 31.21
CA THR A 310 4.21 0.35 29.81
C THR A 310 2.76 -0.02 29.50
N ASN A 311 2.06 -0.70 30.42
CA ASN A 311 0.64 -0.98 30.26
C ASN A 311 -0.22 0.29 30.36
N ARG A 312 0.15 1.23 31.23
CA ARG A 312 -0.53 2.55 31.28
C ARG A 312 -0.42 3.27 29.93
N TYR A 313 0.77 3.33 29.33
CA TYR A 313 0.97 4.00 28.04
C TYR A 313 0.26 3.31 26.88
N MET A 314 0.03 1.99 26.97
CA MET A 314 -0.85 1.28 26.05
C MET A 314 -2.31 1.75 26.21
N HIS A 315 -2.82 1.86 27.45
CA HIS A 315 -4.17 2.38 27.67
C HIS A 315 -4.32 3.81 27.15
N GLU A 316 -3.31 4.65 27.38
CA GLU A 316 -3.25 6.01 26.83
C GLU A 316 -3.27 6.01 25.30
N LEU A 317 -2.48 5.14 24.64
CA LEU A 317 -2.50 4.97 23.19
C LEU A 317 -3.91 4.62 22.67
N ASN A 318 -4.57 3.63 23.28
CA ASN A 318 -5.91 3.21 22.86
C ASN A 318 -6.95 4.31 23.09
N ALA A 319 -6.85 5.05 24.20
CA ALA A 319 -7.71 6.19 24.49
C ALA A 319 -7.49 7.33 23.47
N ASP A 320 -6.23 7.61 23.11
CA ASP A 320 -5.87 8.63 22.13
C ASP A 320 -6.32 8.26 20.71
N ILE A 321 -6.12 7.01 20.26
CA ILE A 321 -6.67 6.52 18.98
C ILE A 321 -8.17 6.79 18.92
N SER A 322 -8.90 6.43 19.98
CA SER A 322 -10.35 6.59 20.06
C SER A 322 -10.77 8.07 20.05
N SER A 323 -10.14 8.88 20.90
CA SER A 323 -10.43 10.31 21.07
C SER A 323 -10.12 11.13 19.83
N TYR A 324 -8.97 10.94 19.19
CA TYR A 324 -8.61 11.67 17.99
C TYR A 324 -9.41 11.22 16.77
N THR A 325 -9.77 9.93 16.66
CA THR A 325 -10.66 9.46 15.60
C THR A 325 -12.02 10.13 15.70
N ASP A 326 -12.63 10.14 16.89
CA ASP A 326 -13.92 10.79 17.15
C ASP A 326 -13.86 12.30 16.85
N TYR A 327 -12.79 12.98 17.28
CA TYR A 327 -12.61 14.40 17.00
C TYR A 327 -12.53 14.72 15.49
N ILE A 328 -11.71 13.98 14.73
CA ILE A 328 -11.55 14.19 13.29
C ILE A 328 -12.84 13.87 12.55
N TYR A 329 -13.48 12.75 12.89
CA TYR A 329 -14.75 12.35 12.30
C TYR A 329 -15.85 13.36 12.59
N GLY A 330 -15.95 13.83 13.83
CA GLY A 330 -16.89 14.87 14.24
C GLY A 330 -16.75 16.15 13.43
N LEU A 331 -15.52 16.65 13.25
CA LEU A 331 -15.25 17.82 12.39
C LEU A 331 -15.59 17.57 10.92
N PHE A 332 -15.25 16.39 10.38
CA PHE A 332 -15.56 16.03 9.01
C PHE A 332 -17.07 16.04 8.74
N VAL A 333 -17.87 15.47 9.65
CA VAL A 333 -19.33 15.42 9.50
C VAL A 333 -19.98 16.78 9.76
N GLU A 334 -19.51 17.54 10.76
CA GLU A 334 -20.04 18.86 11.15
C GLU A 334 -20.06 19.84 9.96
N TYR A 335 -19.07 19.74 9.06
CA TYR A 335 -18.89 20.66 7.95
C TYR A 335 -19.04 20.00 6.57
N LEU A 336 -19.56 18.78 6.49
CA LEU A 336 -19.84 18.12 5.22
C LEU A 336 -20.81 18.98 4.37
N PRO A 337 -20.45 19.35 3.11
CA PRO A 337 -21.34 20.15 2.28
C PRO A 337 -22.71 19.48 2.11
N PRO A 338 -23.83 20.19 2.36
CA PRO A 338 -25.13 19.55 2.29
C PRO A 338 -25.50 19.26 0.84
N LEU A 339 -26.11 18.09 0.61
CA LEU A 339 -26.74 17.73 -0.65
C LEU A 339 -28.25 17.61 -0.43
N SER A 340 -29.02 18.21 -1.34
CA SER A 340 -30.47 18.05 -1.39
C SER A 340 -30.84 16.73 -2.05
N LYS A 341 -32.01 16.17 -1.77
CA LYS A 341 -32.41 14.89 -2.36
C LYS A 341 -32.61 14.97 -3.90
N ASP A 342 -33.20 16.06 -4.38
CA ASP A 342 -33.77 16.13 -5.74
C ASP A 342 -33.26 17.32 -6.58
N THR A 343 -32.52 18.27 -6.00
CA THR A 343 -32.28 19.58 -6.64
C THR A 343 -30.81 19.98 -6.77
N ASN A 344 -29.88 19.03 -6.66
CA ASN A 344 -28.45 19.38 -6.67
C ASN A 344 -27.94 19.78 -8.05
N THR A 345 -27.27 20.92 -8.10
CA THR A 345 -26.48 21.33 -9.26
C THR A 345 -25.14 20.61 -9.31
N ILE A 346 -24.47 20.64 -10.47
CA ILE A 346 -23.09 20.14 -10.59
C ILE A 346 -22.16 20.82 -9.59
N ALA A 347 -22.34 22.12 -9.35
CA ALA A 347 -21.53 22.87 -8.38
C ALA A 347 -21.68 22.32 -6.95
N GLN A 348 -22.91 21.98 -6.53
CA GLN A 348 -23.17 21.41 -5.21
C GLN A 348 -22.56 20.01 -5.06
N TYR A 349 -22.72 19.15 -6.07
CA TYR A 349 -22.06 17.85 -6.09
C TYR A 349 -20.53 17.99 -6.04
N ASN A 350 -19.95 18.86 -6.86
CA ASN A 350 -18.51 19.05 -6.90
C ASN A 350 -17.97 19.62 -5.58
N ALA A 351 -18.71 20.49 -4.89
CA ALA A 351 -18.33 20.97 -3.56
C ALA A 351 -18.27 19.81 -2.55
N TYR A 352 -19.30 18.96 -2.51
CA TYR A 352 -19.31 17.75 -1.67
C TYR A 352 -18.18 16.78 -2.05
N ILE A 353 -18.04 16.47 -3.32
CA ILE A 353 -17.06 15.51 -3.84
C ILE A 353 -15.65 15.99 -3.52
N LYS A 354 -15.34 17.27 -3.77
CA LYS A 354 -14.03 17.86 -3.47
C LYS A 354 -13.72 17.78 -1.98
N TYR A 355 -14.67 18.17 -1.12
CA TYR A 355 -14.51 18.09 0.34
C TYR A 355 -14.24 16.66 0.82
N THR A 356 -15.11 15.71 0.42
CA THR A 356 -15.00 14.30 0.82
C THR A 356 -13.76 13.64 0.25
N ARG A 357 -13.43 13.82 -1.03
CA ARG A 357 -12.21 13.31 -1.66
C ARG A 357 -10.97 13.80 -0.93
N ASN A 358 -10.84 15.11 -0.71
CA ASN A 358 -9.64 15.70 -0.13
C ASN A 358 -9.43 15.22 1.31
N ILE A 359 -10.46 15.23 2.16
CA ILE A 359 -10.31 14.81 3.55
C ILE A 359 -10.17 13.29 3.67
N THR A 360 -10.83 12.50 2.82
CA THR A 360 -10.68 11.05 2.83
C THR A 360 -9.24 10.65 2.57
N ILE A 361 -8.67 11.14 1.46
CA ILE A 361 -7.32 10.75 1.04
C ILE A 361 -6.24 11.29 1.99
N ASN A 362 -6.40 12.51 2.50
CA ASN A 362 -5.37 13.16 3.31
C ASN A 362 -5.55 12.99 4.82
N SER A 363 -6.64 12.39 5.28
CA SER A 363 -6.92 12.27 6.71
C SER A 363 -7.61 10.96 7.06
N LEU A 364 -8.78 10.66 6.50
CA LEU A 364 -9.58 9.51 6.97
C LEU A 364 -8.93 8.16 6.65
N ASP A 365 -8.19 8.05 5.56
CA ASP A 365 -7.39 6.86 5.27
C ASP A 365 -6.35 6.62 6.37
N MET A 366 -5.65 7.67 6.81
CA MET A 366 -4.68 7.58 7.89
C MET A 366 -5.36 7.16 9.21
N VAL A 367 -6.46 7.83 9.54
CA VAL A 367 -7.29 7.51 10.72
C VAL A 367 -7.72 6.04 10.72
N ALA A 368 -8.13 5.50 9.57
CA ALA A 368 -8.55 4.10 9.44
C ALA A 368 -7.45 3.10 9.82
N SER A 369 -6.17 3.49 9.65
CA SER A 369 -5.06 2.64 10.07
C SER A 369 -4.64 2.75 11.52
N TRP A 370 -5.06 3.78 12.25
CA TRP A 370 -4.58 4.00 13.62
C TRP A 370 -4.90 2.81 14.53
N SER A 371 -5.97 2.07 14.25
CA SER A 371 -6.26 0.83 14.98
C SER A 371 -5.16 -0.23 14.88
N PHE A 372 -4.38 -0.25 13.80
CA PHE A 372 -3.24 -1.17 13.62
C PHE A 372 -2.01 -0.77 14.46
N MET A 373 -1.99 0.45 15.03
CA MET A 373 -0.95 0.87 15.96
C MET A 373 -1.12 0.25 17.36
N ASP A 374 -2.21 -0.46 17.65
CA ASP A 374 -2.34 -1.21 18.91
C ASP A 374 -1.39 -2.42 18.90
N PRO A 375 -0.30 -2.41 19.68
CA PRO A 375 0.74 -3.43 19.60
C PRO A 375 0.29 -4.78 20.19
N PHE A 376 -0.82 -4.86 20.95
CA PHE A 376 -1.34 -6.13 21.47
C PHE A 376 -2.23 -6.82 20.46
N ASN A 377 -3.10 -6.05 19.80
CA ASN A 377 -3.96 -6.61 18.78
C ASN A 377 -3.22 -6.85 17.46
N TYR A 378 -2.13 -6.14 17.18
CA TYR A 378 -1.37 -6.24 15.92
C TYR A 378 0.11 -6.51 16.18
N VAL A 379 0.38 -7.62 16.88
CA VAL A 379 1.72 -8.16 17.15
C VAL A 379 2.43 -8.73 15.91
N LEU A 380 1.75 -8.79 14.76
CA LEU A 380 2.31 -9.20 13.47
C LEU A 380 2.01 -8.14 12.41
N PRO A 381 2.81 -8.08 11.33
CA PRO A 381 2.50 -7.27 10.16
C PRO A 381 1.12 -7.48 9.64
N THR A 382 0.46 -6.39 9.30
CA THR A 382 -0.96 -6.39 8.97
C THR A 382 -1.14 -5.66 7.66
N ASN A 383 -1.71 -6.33 6.67
CA ASN A 383 -2.07 -5.69 5.42
C ASN A 383 -3.46 -5.06 5.57
N HIS A 384 -3.60 -3.77 5.31
CA HIS A 384 -4.89 -3.09 5.28
C HIS A 384 -5.32 -2.81 3.85
N THR A 385 -6.44 -3.39 3.43
CA THR A 385 -7.02 -3.13 2.10
C THR A 385 -8.13 -2.10 2.20
N PHE A 386 -7.94 -0.96 1.55
CA PHE A 386 -8.96 0.06 1.42
C PHE A 386 -9.95 -0.30 0.31
N THR A 387 -11.24 -0.07 0.55
CA THR A 387 -12.32 -0.22 -0.47
C THR A 387 -13.22 1.00 -0.55
N ARG A 388 -12.91 2.08 0.19
CA ARG A 388 -13.62 3.35 0.08
C ARG A 388 -13.54 3.90 -1.35
N LEU A 389 -14.68 4.42 -1.81
CA LEU A 389 -14.78 5.18 -3.03
C LEU A 389 -14.56 6.66 -2.73
N VAL A 390 -13.70 7.30 -3.50
CA VAL A 390 -13.73 8.75 -3.68
C VAL A 390 -14.16 9.05 -5.11
N ALA A 391 -14.52 10.29 -5.44
CA ALA A 391 -14.96 10.62 -6.79
C ALA A 391 -14.19 11.79 -7.37
N HIS A 392 -14.05 11.81 -8.69
CA HIS A 392 -13.70 13.01 -9.42
C HIS A 392 -14.83 14.02 -9.43
N ASP A 393 -14.49 15.28 -9.66
CA ASP A 393 -15.48 16.30 -9.97
C ASP A 393 -16.21 15.86 -11.24
N ILE A 394 -17.51 16.13 -11.29
CA ILE A 394 -18.36 15.77 -12.40
C ILE A 394 -17.84 16.45 -13.67
N VAL A 395 -17.72 15.63 -14.71
CA VAL A 395 -17.26 16.00 -16.04
C VAL A 395 -18.51 16.25 -16.90
N PRO A 396 -18.88 17.51 -17.19
CA PRO A 396 -20.01 17.80 -18.06
C PRO A 396 -19.69 17.40 -19.52
N SER A 397 -20.63 16.75 -20.22
CA SER A 397 -20.52 16.58 -21.68
C SER A 397 -20.94 17.84 -22.44
N TYR A 398 -21.62 18.77 -21.76
CA TYR A 398 -22.26 19.94 -22.37
C TYR A 398 -22.45 21.06 -21.35
N ASN A 399 -22.61 22.29 -21.86
CA ASN A 399 -22.72 23.59 -21.20
C ASN A 399 -21.37 24.14 -20.69
N ILE A 400 -21.01 25.39 -20.93
CA ILE A 400 -21.80 26.63 -20.86
C ILE A 400 -21.03 27.69 -21.66
N SER A 401 -21.72 28.59 -22.35
CA SER A 401 -21.12 29.89 -22.71
C SER A 401 -20.57 30.55 -21.42
N ASN A 402 -19.27 30.78 -21.35
CA ASN A 402 -18.53 31.42 -20.23
C ASN A 402 -18.15 30.54 -19.02
N CYS A 403 -18.16 29.21 -19.11
CA CYS A 403 -17.68 28.32 -18.03
C CYS A 403 -18.44 28.43 -16.68
N ASN A 404 -19.64 29.00 -16.67
CA ASN A 404 -20.49 29.12 -15.48
C ASN A 404 -21.26 27.82 -15.18
N PRO A 405 -20.97 27.08 -14.09
CA PRO A 405 -21.56 25.76 -13.82
C PRO A 405 -23.07 25.71 -14.09
N ASP A 406 -23.52 24.62 -14.73
CA ASP A 406 -24.91 24.47 -15.17
C ASP A 406 -25.86 24.61 -13.97
N PRO A 407 -26.78 25.59 -13.97
CA PRO A 407 -27.73 25.78 -12.87
C PRO A 407 -28.79 24.66 -12.79
N ASN A 408 -28.82 23.75 -13.77
CA ASN A 408 -29.73 22.62 -13.76
C ASN A 408 -29.44 21.65 -12.62
N SER A 409 -30.51 21.03 -12.13
CA SER A 409 -30.43 19.95 -11.16
C SER A 409 -30.15 18.62 -11.85
N TYR A 410 -29.35 17.79 -11.21
CA TYR A 410 -28.93 16.48 -11.70
C TYR A 410 -29.23 15.38 -10.69
N SER A 411 -29.67 14.23 -11.19
CA SER A 411 -29.81 13.00 -10.42
C SER A 411 -28.71 12.01 -10.74
N LEU A 412 -28.23 11.34 -9.70
CA LEU A 412 -27.34 10.20 -9.79
C LEU A 412 -28.10 8.96 -10.26
N ILE A 413 -27.47 8.15 -11.11
CA ILE A 413 -27.99 6.86 -11.55
C ILE A 413 -26.96 5.77 -11.29
N ASN A 414 -27.43 4.59 -10.94
CA ASN A 414 -26.54 3.44 -10.70
C ASN A 414 -26.07 2.79 -12.02
N LEU A 415 -25.24 1.74 -11.92
CA LEU A 415 -24.75 1.00 -13.08
C LEU A 415 -25.86 0.32 -13.91
N ASN A 416 -27.06 0.14 -13.34
CA ASN A 416 -28.25 -0.38 -14.01
C ASN A 416 -29.15 0.74 -14.57
N GLN A 417 -28.63 1.98 -14.62
CA GLN A 417 -29.31 3.18 -15.11
C GLN A 417 -30.60 3.52 -14.35
N GLN A 418 -30.75 3.02 -13.13
CA GLN A 418 -31.87 3.38 -12.27
C GLN A 418 -31.50 4.62 -11.45
N PRO A 419 -32.39 5.63 -11.37
CA PRO A 419 -32.23 6.75 -10.45
C PRO A 419 -32.03 6.25 -9.03
N ILE A 420 -31.04 6.81 -8.34
CA ILE A 420 -30.81 6.46 -6.95
C ILE A 420 -31.75 7.33 -6.09
N LEU A 421 -32.89 6.74 -5.71
CA LEU A 421 -33.92 7.39 -4.91
C LEU A 421 -33.54 7.33 -3.42
N ASN A 422 -33.68 8.45 -2.70
CA ASN A 422 -33.50 8.58 -1.24
C ASN A 422 -32.06 8.56 -0.72
N TRP A 423 -31.31 9.62 -1.00
CA TRP A 423 -30.01 9.85 -0.39
C TRP A 423 -30.07 11.23 0.28
N ASN A 424 -29.87 11.24 1.60
CA ASN A 424 -30.09 12.43 2.41
C ASN A 424 -28.78 13.05 2.92
N THR A 425 -27.64 12.33 2.86
CA THR A 425 -26.37 12.78 3.45
C THR A 425 -25.09 12.24 2.81
N ASP A 426 -25.11 11.07 2.14
CA ASP A 426 -23.90 10.47 1.53
C ASP A 426 -24.09 10.07 0.07
N LEU A 427 -22.98 9.99 -0.67
CA LEU A 427 -22.99 9.37 -2.00
C LEU A 427 -23.35 7.88 -1.89
N PRO A 428 -24.39 7.41 -2.59
CA PRO A 428 -24.92 6.06 -2.46
C PRO A 428 -24.15 5.02 -3.31
N TYR A 429 -22.84 5.24 -3.48
CA TYR A 429 -21.99 4.35 -4.27
C TYR A 429 -21.11 3.50 -3.35
N PHE A 430 -20.97 2.24 -3.73
CA PHE A 430 -20.23 1.23 -2.99
C PHE A 430 -19.34 0.46 -3.97
N TYR A 431 -18.20 -0.04 -3.51
CA TYR A 431 -17.23 -0.73 -4.36
C TYR A 431 -17.82 -1.95 -5.08
N ASN A 432 -18.67 -2.71 -4.37
CA ASN A 432 -19.40 -3.87 -4.90
C ASN A 432 -18.52 -4.88 -5.66
N ASN A 433 -17.22 -4.98 -5.31
CA ASN A 433 -16.26 -5.83 -5.99
C ASN A 433 -16.19 -5.61 -7.51
N THR A 434 -16.51 -4.39 -7.96
CA THR A 434 -16.54 -4.04 -9.38
C THR A 434 -15.28 -3.27 -9.76
N GLN A 435 -14.66 -3.65 -10.87
CA GLN A 435 -13.53 -2.90 -11.45
C GLN A 435 -13.77 -2.67 -12.93
N LEU A 436 -13.67 -1.42 -13.38
CA LEU A 436 -13.75 -1.07 -14.80
C LEU A 436 -12.72 -1.89 -15.59
N ASN A 437 -13.20 -2.59 -16.61
CA ASN A 437 -12.47 -3.55 -17.44
C ASN A 437 -12.38 -3.08 -18.91
N SER A 438 -13.39 -2.35 -19.39
CA SER A 438 -13.33 -1.65 -20.67
C SER A 438 -14.16 -0.38 -20.63
N LEU A 439 -13.79 0.62 -21.41
CA LEU A 439 -14.52 1.87 -21.56
C LEU A 439 -14.39 2.36 -23.00
N GLN A 440 -15.51 2.61 -23.66
CA GLN A 440 -15.59 3.26 -24.96
C GLN A 440 -16.58 4.41 -24.85
N PHE A 441 -16.33 5.51 -25.55
CA PHE A 441 -17.25 6.63 -25.58
C PHE A 441 -17.99 6.69 -26.92
N LYS A 442 -19.23 7.13 -26.86
CA LYS A 442 -20.04 7.49 -28.03
C LYS A 442 -19.87 8.99 -28.25
N SER A 443 -19.57 9.39 -29.47
CA SER A 443 -19.40 10.80 -29.84
C SER A 443 -20.39 11.14 -30.96
N TYR A 444 -21.09 12.25 -30.83
CA TYR A 444 -21.86 12.85 -31.92
C TYR A 444 -20.94 13.79 -32.68
N ASN A 445 -20.95 13.77 -34.02
CA ASN A 445 -20.24 14.71 -34.87
C ASN A 445 -21.08 15.13 -36.10
N ASN A 446 -21.59 16.36 -36.09
CA ASN A 446 -22.26 16.97 -37.22
C ASN A 446 -21.34 17.96 -37.94
N ASP A 447 -20.79 17.55 -39.10
CA ASP A 447 -19.94 18.40 -39.94
C ASP A 447 -20.75 19.27 -40.93
N ALA A 448 -22.06 19.42 -40.73
CA ALA A 448 -22.87 20.31 -41.57
C ALA A 448 -22.41 21.76 -41.40
N LYS A 449 -22.18 22.48 -42.52
CA LYS A 449 -21.55 23.81 -42.61
C LYS A 449 -22.04 24.90 -41.62
N ASN A 450 -23.20 24.73 -41.00
CA ASN A 450 -23.84 25.71 -40.11
C ASN A 450 -24.15 25.16 -38.69
N ASP A 451 -23.83 23.90 -38.38
CA ASP A 451 -24.14 23.27 -37.09
C ASP A 451 -23.00 22.34 -36.67
N ASN A 452 -21.84 22.94 -36.38
CA ASN A 452 -20.61 22.23 -36.03
C ASN A 452 -20.67 21.73 -34.58
N ASN A 453 -21.45 20.68 -34.36
CA ASN A 453 -21.65 20.08 -33.05
C ASN A 453 -20.86 18.78 -32.94
N CYS A 454 -19.97 18.74 -31.95
CA CYS A 454 -19.19 17.55 -31.67
C CYS A 454 -18.97 17.35 -30.18
N TYR A 455 -19.55 16.30 -29.60
CA TYR A 455 -19.49 16.08 -28.16
C TYR A 455 -19.74 14.61 -27.79
N PRO A 456 -19.25 14.14 -26.63
CA PRO A 456 -19.52 12.80 -26.13
C PRO A 456 -20.99 12.68 -25.70
N THR A 457 -21.74 11.74 -26.28
CA THR A 457 -23.16 11.53 -25.99
C THR A 457 -23.44 10.36 -25.05
N GLY A 458 -22.43 9.58 -24.70
CA GLY A 458 -22.57 8.43 -23.81
C GLY A 458 -21.33 7.55 -23.80
N PHE A 459 -21.46 6.35 -23.23
CA PHE A 459 -20.36 5.39 -23.13
C PHE A 459 -20.85 3.95 -23.12
N ILE A 460 -19.94 3.04 -23.45
CA ILE A 460 -20.07 1.59 -23.30
C ILE A 460 -18.97 1.18 -22.33
N SER A 461 -19.34 0.64 -21.18
CA SER A 461 -18.40 0.15 -20.18
C SER A 461 -18.62 -1.33 -19.87
N SER A 462 -17.55 -2.02 -19.50
CA SER A 462 -17.64 -3.33 -18.87
C SER A 462 -16.93 -3.33 -17.54
N TYR A 463 -17.49 -4.02 -16.54
CA TYR A 463 -16.93 -4.13 -15.21
C TYR A 463 -16.65 -5.59 -14.90
N ARG A 464 -15.41 -5.88 -14.48
CA ARG A 464 -15.05 -7.18 -13.92
C ARG A 464 -15.67 -7.29 -12.53
N VAL A 465 -16.31 -8.43 -12.28
CA VAL A 465 -16.84 -8.84 -10.98
C VAL A 465 -16.37 -10.26 -10.75
N GLU A 466 -15.87 -10.56 -9.56
CA GLU A 466 -15.37 -11.92 -9.28
C GLU A 466 -16.52 -12.93 -9.39
N SER A 467 -16.26 -14.06 -10.06
CA SER A 467 -17.21 -15.17 -10.21
C SER A 467 -18.52 -14.83 -10.93
N GLN A 468 -18.59 -13.70 -11.63
CA GLN A 468 -19.74 -13.30 -12.44
C GLN A 468 -19.28 -12.88 -13.85
N PRO A 469 -20.13 -13.05 -14.88
CA PRO A 469 -19.88 -12.44 -16.18
C PRO A 469 -19.68 -10.92 -16.04
N PRO A 470 -18.80 -10.28 -16.84
CA PRO A 470 -18.62 -8.84 -16.79
C PRO A 470 -19.95 -8.10 -16.95
N ILE A 471 -20.23 -7.16 -16.04
CA ILE A 471 -21.41 -6.30 -16.16
C ILE A 471 -21.15 -5.34 -17.30
N LYS A 472 -22.00 -5.34 -18.32
CA LYS A 472 -21.93 -4.38 -19.43
C LYS A 472 -22.97 -3.28 -19.21
N ASN A 473 -22.55 -2.03 -19.35
CA ASN A 473 -23.43 -0.88 -19.30
C ASN A 473 -23.27 -0.07 -20.59
N GLU A 474 -24.38 0.32 -21.19
CA GLU A 474 -24.41 1.16 -22.37
C GLU A 474 -25.34 2.35 -22.12
N TYR A 475 -24.76 3.53 -22.00
CA TYR A 475 -25.48 4.78 -21.80
C TYR A 475 -25.42 5.68 -23.04
N GLY A 476 -26.45 6.50 -23.22
CA GLY A 476 -26.58 7.43 -24.35
C GLY A 476 -27.35 6.84 -25.55
N PRO A 477 -27.53 7.63 -26.62
CA PRO A 477 -28.30 7.25 -27.80
C PRO A 477 -27.80 5.96 -28.46
N VAL A 478 -28.71 5.26 -29.14
CA VAL A 478 -28.40 4.03 -29.89
C VAL A 478 -27.43 4.37 -31.02
N THR A 479 -26.44 3.51 -31.25
CA THR A 479 -25.34 3.69 -32.22
C THR A 479 -25.79 3.88 -33.68
N ASN A 480 -27.04 3.57 -34.01
CA ASN A 480 -27.59 3.70 -35.37
C ASN A 480 -28.11 5.11 -35.69
N ALA A 481 -28.09 6.06 -34.75
CA ALA A 481 -28.43 7.43 -35.08
C ALA A 481 -27.35 8.02 -36.01
N PRO A 482 -27.73 8.76 -37.08
CA PRO A 482 -26.77 9.42 -37.94
C PRO A 482 -25.86 10.31 -37.10
N HIS A 483 -24.58 10.41 -37.50
CA HIS A 483 -23.55 11.22 -36.82
C HIS A 483 -22.97 10.68 -35.51
N ILE A 484 -23.32 9.46 -35.07
CA ILE A 484 -22.72 8.86 -33.87
C ILE A 484 -21.59 7.90 -34.22
N SER A 485 -20.42 8.08 -33.61
CA SER A 485 -19.27 7.16 -33.66
C SER A 485 -18.97 6.58 -32.29
N VAL A 486 -18.40 5.37 -32.25
CA VAL A 486 -17.86 4.75 -31.02
C VAL A 486 -16.35 4.75 -31.09
N ASN A 487 -15.71 5.27 -30.05
CA ASN A 487 -14.26 5.37 -29.95
C ASN A 487 -13.61 4.03 -29.59
N SER A 488 -12.28 3.93 -29.76
CA SER A 488 -11.50 2.77 -29.29
C SER A 488 -11.63 2.60 -27.78
N ASN A 489 -11.47 1.38 -27.28
CA ASN A 489 -11.44 1.12 -25.84
C ASN A 489 -10.27 1.88 -25.20
N VAL A 490 -10.55 2.69 -24.19
CA VAL A 490 -9.56 3.49 -23.46
C VAL A 490 -8.54 2.58 -22.79
N TYR A 491 -9.00 1.46 -22.24
CA TYR A 491 -8.16 0.50 -21.51
C TYR A 491 -7.19 -0.29 -22.39
N ASP A 492 -7.42 -0.37 -23.70
CA ASP A 492 -6.46 -1.00 -24.62
C ASP A 492 -5.18 -0.16 -24.73
N LYS A 493 -5.26 1.15 -24.45
CA LYS A 493 -4.16 2.10 -24.51
C LYS A 493 -3.61 2.44 -23.12
N ASP A 494 -4.48 2.56 -22.12
CA ASP A 494 -4.13 2.88 -20.75
C ASP A 494 -4.86 1.95 -19.75
N PRO A 495 -4.24 0.82 -19.36
CA PRO A 495 -4.79 -0.08 -18.35
C PRO A 495 -4.95 0.56 -16.96
N LEU A 496 -4.32 1.71 -16.72
CA LEU A 496 -4.26 2.41 -15.44
C LEU A 496 -5.07 3.70 -15.44
N PHE A 497 -5.96 3.86 -16.42
CA PHE A 497 -6.87 4.98 -16.57
C PHE A 497 -7.42 5.47 -15.21
N ASN A 498 -6.92 6.63 -14.77
CA ASN A 498 -7.11 7.15 -13.42
C ASN A 498 -7.57 8.60 -13.38
N VAL A 499 -7.78 9.26 -14.53
CA VAL A 499 -8.36 10.60 -14.62
C VAL A 499 -9.24 10.71 -15.85
N LEU A 500 -10.36 11.42 -15.71
CA LEU A 500 -11.23 11.78 -16.82
C LEU A 500 -11.49 13.27 -16.74
N ASN A 501 -11.17 13.98 -17.82
CA ASN A 501 -11.47 15.38 -17.99
C ASN A 501 -12.27 15.67 -19.26
N THR A 502 -12.92 16.82 -19.28
CA THR A 502 -13.60 17.39 -20.44
C THR A 502 -13.01 18.74 -20.77
N ARG A 503 -12.99 19.06 -22.06
CA ARG A 503 -12.65 20.37 -22.60
C ARG A 503 -13.73 20.78 -23.57
N THR A 504 -14.42 21.88 -23.26
CA THR A 504 -15.56 22.39 -24.03
C THR A 504 -15.29 23.79 -24.57
N VAL A 505 -15.63 24.03 -25.84
CA VAL A 505 -15.63 25.34 -26.49
C VAL A 505 -16.99 25.57 -27.14
N GLY A 506 -17.66 26.66 -26.78
CA GLY A 506 -18.84 27.14 -27.48
C GLY A 506 -18.43 28.04 -28.65
N VAL A 507 -18.94 27.76 -29.85
CA VAL A 507 -18.80 28.62 -31.04
C VAL A 507 -20.17 29.13 -31.47
N SER A 508 -20.22 30.23 -32.21
CA SER A 508 -21.48 30.69 -32.82
C SER A 508 -21.99 29.62 -33.79
N GLY A 509 -23.09 28.94 -33.44
CA GLY A 509 -23.66 27.85 -34.24
C GLY A 509 -23.14 26.45 -33.93
N GLY A 510 -22.54 26.19 -32.76
CA GLY A 510 -22.22 24.83 -32.34
C GLY A 510 -21.36 24.71 -31.07
N HIS A 511 -21.12 23.49 -30.62
CA HIS A 511 -20.29 23.17 -29.46
C HIS A 511 -19.29 22.05 -29.75
N TRP A 512 -18.07 22.21 -29.25
CA TRP A 512 -17.01 21.22 -29.34
C TRP A 512 -16.63 20.79 -27.93
N THR A 513 -16.85 19.52 -27.61
CA THR A 513 -16.46 18.93 -26.34
C THR A 513 -15.61 17.69 -26.61
N ALA A 514 -14.44 17.64 -25.99
CA ALA A 514 -13.56 16.49 -26.05
C ALA A 514 -13.26 15.96 -24.64
N LEU A 515 -13.16 14.64 -24.52
CA LEU A 515 -12.68 13.97 -23.31
C LEU A 515 -11.20 13.66 -23.44
N TYR A 516 -10.45 13.83 -22.35
CA TYR A 516 -9.01 13.56 -22.30
C TYR A 516 -8.60 12.98 -20.94
N ASP A 517 -7.50 12.23 -20.92
CA ASP A 517 -7.00 11.41 -19.80
C ASP A 517 -5.74 12.01 -19.15
N ILE A 518 -5.45 13.28 -19.39
CA ILE A 518 -4.17 13.87 -18.99
C ILE A 518 -4.33 14.85 -17.83
N ASN A 519 -3.30 14.88 -16.98
CA ASN A 519 -3.14 15.80 -15.87
C ASN A 519 -2.96 17.26 -16.31
N GLY A 520 -3.82 18.14 -15.79
CA GLY A 520 -3.57 19.58 -15.81
C GLY A 520 -3.74 20.29 -17.18
N ASN A 521 -3.28 21.54 -17.22
CA ASN A 521 -3.33 22.41 -18.40
C ASN A 521 -2.20 22.07 -19.37
N ILE A 522 -2.42 21.13 -20.29
CA ILE A 522 -1.47 20.93 -21.39
C ILE A 522 -1.65 22.04 -22.44
N PRO A 523 -0.54 22.63 -22.93
CA PRO A 523 -0.53 23.42 -24.15
C PRO A 523 -1.26 22.73 -25.32
N TYR A 524 -1.98 23.54 -26.11
CA TYR A 524 -2.88 23.08 -27.17
C TYR A 524 -2.24 22.11 -28.19
N ASP A 525 -0.93 22.18 -28.38
CA ASP A 525 -0.14 21.44 -29.36
C ASP A 525 0.27 20.02 -28.93
N GLN A 526 0.10 19.67 -27.65
CA GLN A 526 0.49 18.34 -27.12
C GLN A 526 -0.70 17.44 -26.74
N LEU A 527 -1.95 17.86 -26.98
CA LEU A 527 -3.17 17.06 -26.74
C LEU A 527 -3.40 16.00 -27.82
N GLY A 528 -2.37 15.18 -28.10
CA GLY A 528 -2.39 14.19 -29.18
C GLY A 528 -3.41 13.05 -29.01
N ASN A 529 -3.97 12.85 -27.80
CA ASN A 529 -4.86 11.73 -27.50
C ASN A 529 -6.18 12.20 -26.89
N PHE A 530 -7.10 12.70 -27.73
CA PHE A 530 -8.49 12.80 -27.30
C PHE A 530 -9.06 11.38 -27.15
N ILE A 531 -9.68 11.12 -25.99
CA ILE A 531 -10.39 9.87 -25.74
C ILE A 531 -11.66 9.83 -26.61
N ALA A 532 -12.39 10.95 -26.63
CA ALA A 532 -13.71 11.07 -27.25
C ALA A 532 -14.05 12.51 -27.65
N GLY A 533 -15.06 12.66 -28.49
CA GLY A 533 -15.50 13.95 -29.02
C GLY A 533 -14.49 14.55 -30.01
N CYS A 534 -14.60 15.85 -30.24
CA CYS A 534 -13.64 16.58 -31.04
C CYS A 534 -13.53 18.03 -30.61
N TYR A 535 -12.38 18.62 -30.93
CA TYR A 535 -12.02 19.96 -30.49
C TYR A 535 -11.44 20.72 -31.68
N ASN A 536 -11.98 21.92 -31.94
CA ASN A 536 -11.44 22.83 -32.93
C ASN A 536 -10.89 24.06 -32.20
N GLY A 537 -9.57 24.25 -32.21
CA GLY A 537 -8.87 25.29 -31.42
C GLY A 537 -9.02 26.71 -31.91
N GLY A 538 -10.17 27.07 -32.46
CA GLY A 538 -10.45 28.42 -32.93
C GLY A 538 -10.54 29.40 -31.76
N GLY A 539 -9.42 30.00 -31.34
CA GLY A 539 -9.25 31.26 -30.59
C GLY A 539 -10.03 31.51 -29.28
N ILE A 540 -11.02 30.69 -28.94
CA ILE A 540 -11.92 30.84 -27.80
C ILE A 540 -11.31 30.11 -26.61
N LYS A 541 -11.35 30.74 -25.43
CA LYS A 541 -10.88 30.14 -24.19
C LYS A 541 -11.74 28.91 -23.87
N PRO A 542 -11.16 27.69 -23.80
CA PRO A 542 -11.89 26.49 -23.44
C PRO A 542 -12.31 26.51 -21.97
N CYS A 543 -13.41 25.82 -21.68
CA CYS A 543 -13.79 25.43 -20.32
C CYS A 543 -13.32 23.99 -20.09
N ASN A 544 -12.47 23.79 -19.09
CA ASN A 544 -11.97 22.46 -18.74
C ASN A 544 -12.58 22.01 -17.41
N SER A 545 -12.80 20.70 -17.26
CA SER A 545 -12.77 20.12 -15.92
C SER A 545 -11.31 19.95 -15.50
N PHE A 546 -11.04 20.09 -14.21
CA PHE A 546 -9.69 20.04 -13.65
C PHE A 546 -9.57 18.90 -12.64
N ASN A 547 -9.95 17.69 -13.05
CA ASN A 547 -9.62 16.50 -12.29
C ASN A 547 -8.12 16.23 -12.40
N TYR A 548 -7.54 15.72 -11.32
CA TYR A 548 -6.13 15.37 -11.22
C TYR A 548 -6.01 13.86 -11.07
N ALA A 549 -5.14 13.23 -11.85
CA ALA A 549 -4.77 11.85 -11.61
C ALA A 549 -4.02 11.75 -10.29
N ASN A 550 -4.39 10.75 -9.51
CA ASN A 550 -3.62 10.34 -8.36
C ASN A 550 -2.97 8.99 -8.68
N PRO A 551 -1.63 8.86 -8.62
CA PRO A 551 -0.94 7.64 -9.02
C PRO A 551 -1.30 6.40 -8.20
N ASP A 552 -1.79 6.52 -6.96
CA ASP A 552 -2.28 5.36 -6.20
C ASP A 552 -3.75 5.06 -6.41
N GLN A 553 -4.44 5.79 -7.28
CA GLN A 553 -5.83 5.58 -7.58
C GLN A 553 -6.03 5.17 -9.03
N ARG A 554 -7.13 4.47 -9.26
CA ARG A 554 -7.63 4.14 -10.60
C ARG A 554 -9.12 4.31 -10.65
N ILE A 555 -9.65 4.55 -11.85
CA ILE A 555 -11.09 4.63 -12.03
C ILE A 555 -11.71 3.26 -11.78
N GLN A 556 -12.60 3.22 -10.79
CA GLN A 556 -13.38 2.07 -10.39
C GLN A 556 -14.59 1.92 -11.31
N ALA A 557 -15.35 3.00 -11.47
CA ALA A 557 -16.49 3.06 -12.36
C ALA A 557 -16.81 4.46 -12.85
N ILE A 558 -17.46 4.53 -14.01
CA ILE A 558 -18.09 5.73 -14.58
C ILE A 558 -19.61 5.62 -14.46
N TYR A 559 -20.23 6.69 -13.99
CA TYR A 559 -21.67 6.84 -13.80
C TYR A 559 -22.17 8.02 -14.63
N PRO A 560 -23.24 7.88 -15.40
CA PRO A 560 -23.86 9.02 -16.03
C PRO A 560 -24.69 9.80 -14.99
N LEU A 561 -24.96 11.07 -15.30
CA LEU A 561 -25.88 11.92 -14.56
C LEU A 561 -27.00 12.36 -15.50
N TYR A 562 -28.22 12.42 -14.96
CA TYR A 562 -29.39 12.83 -15.71
C TYR A 562 -29.88 14.19 -15.23
N ASN A 563 -30.08 15.11 -16.18
CA ASN A 563 -30.63 16.44 -15.92
C ASN A 563 -32.14 16.32 -15.61
N THR A 564 -32.55 16.64 -14.37
CA THR A 564 -33.94 16.48 -13.93
C THR A 564 -34.88 17.51 -14.56
N ASN A 565 -34.35 18.68 -14.94
CA ASN A 565 -35.13 19.80 -15.47
C ASN A 565 -35.39 19.70 -16.97
N ASN A 566 -34.50 19.05 -17.73
CA ASN A 566 -34.60 19.00 -19.19
C ASN A 566 -34.47 17.57 -19.72
N LYS A 567 -35.62 16.89 -19.86
CA LYS A 567 -35.68 15.52 -20.38
C LYS A 567 -35.34 15.41 -21.88
N THR A 568 -35.29 16.53 -22.60
CA THR A 568 -35.21 16.54 -24.07
C THR A 568 -33.81 16.73 -24.62
N VAL A 569 -32.87 17.25 -23.81
CA VAL A 569 -31.49 17.46 -24.27
C VAL A 569 -30.63 16.36 -23.70
N ASN A 570 -30.00 15.57 -24.59
CA ASN A 570 -29.06 14.50 -24.27
C ASN A 570 -27.72 15.04 -23.73
N THR A 571 -27.76 15.99 -22.80
CA THR A 571 -26.57 16.46 -22.10
C THR A 571 -26.19 15.42 -21.07
N SER A 572 -25.19 14.61 -21.40
CA SER A 572 -24.60 13.67 -20.45
C SER A 572 -23.72 14.43 -19.45
N ALA A 573 -23.66 14.02 -18.20
CA ALA A 573 -22.54 14.39 -17.34
C ALA A 573 -22.01 13.10 -16.73
N TYR A 574 -20.73 13.06 -16.44
CA TYR A 574 -20.07 11.83 -16.02
C TYR A 574 -19.45 12.04 -14.64
N LEU A 575 -19.73 11.12 -13.73
CA LEU A 575 -19.06 10.99 -12.45
C LEU A 575 -18.21 9.74 -12.51
N THR A 576 -16.91 9.88 -12.27
CA THR A 576 -16.03 8.72 -12.09
C THR A 576 -15.69 8.56 -10.63
N THR A 577 -15.80 7.32 -10.14
CA THR A 577 -15.35 6.92 -8.81
C THR A 577 -13.97 6.30 -8.90
N LEU A 578 -13.20 6.45 -7.83
CA LEU A 578 -11.82 6.05 -7.69
C LEU A 578 -11.68 5.07 -6.52
N ILE A 579 -10.82 4.09 -6.72
CA ILE A 579 -10.33 3.21 -5.66
C ILE A 579 -8.80 3.22 -5.64
N PRO A 580 -8.19 2.79 -4.53
CA PRO A 580 -6.77 2.49 -4.49
C PRO A 580 -6.39 1.44 -5.53
N THR A 581 -5.18 1.58 -6.07
CA THR A 581 -4.63 0.70 -7.12
C THR A 581 -4.42 -0.73 -6.63
N ASP A 582 -4.19 -0.90 -5.33
CA ASP A 582 -4.01 -2.18 -4.65
C ASP A 582 -5.33 -2.85 -4.22
N THR A 583 -6.48 -2.17 -4.35
CA THR A 583 -7.79 -2.78 -4.11
C THR A 583 -8.09 -3.86 -5.14
N THR A 584 -8.39 -5.07 -4.66
CA THR A 584 -8.72 -6.23 -5.49
C THR A 584 -10.22 -6.50 -5.50
N THR A 585 -10.71 -7.19 -6.54
CA THR A 585 -12.13 -7.59 -6.65
C THR A 585 -12.51 -8.75 -5.72
N LYS A 586 -11.53 -9.38 -5.09
CA LYS A 586 -11.70 -10.40 -4.07
C LYS A 586 -10.61 -10.30 -3.00
N PRO A 587 -10.87 -10.73 -1.76
CA PRO A 587 -9.85 -10.93 -0.75
C PRO A 587 -8.69 -11.83 -1.25
N ILE A 588 -7.45 -11.44 -1.00
CA ILE A 588 -6.24 -12.21 -1.34
C ILE A 588 -5.37 -12.34 -0.09
N PHE A 589 -4.98 -13.56 0.28
CA PHE A 589 -3.99 -13.78 1.33
C PHE A 589 -2.61 -13.27 0.87
N THR A 590 -1.94 -12.57 1.77
CA THR A 590 -0.53 -12.25 1.71
C THR A 590 0.27 -13.27 2.51
N SER A 591 1.49 -13.58 2.04
CA SER A 591 2.30 -14.69 2.53
C SER A 591 2.84 -14.52 3.96
N TYR A 592 2.43 -13.46 4.65
CA TYR A 592 2.94 -13.07 5.94
C TYR A 592 1.94 -12.17 6.66
N GLY A 593 1.86 -12.34 7.99
CA GLY A 593 1.15 -11.43 8.87
C GLY A 593 -0.35 -11.68 9.01
N ILE A 594 -1.04 -10.72 9.62
CA ILE A 594 -2.49 -10.66 9.75
C ILE A 594 -3.07 -10.20 8.41
N ASN A 595 -3.91 -11.05 7.83
CA ASN A 595 -4.61 -10.77 6.59
C ASN A 595 -5.93 -10.08 6.91
N THR A 596 -6.14 -8.85 6.44
CA THR A 596 -7.40 -8.12 6.68
C THR A 596 -8.21 -7.97 5.40
N PHE A 597 -9.50 -8.26 5.50
CA PHE A 597 -10.44 -8.24 4.39
C PHE A 597 -11.65 -7.38 4.76
N PRO A 598 -11.95 -6.29 4.03
CA PRO A 598 -13.15 -5.51 4.24
C PRO A 598 -14.42 -6.35 4.11
N ALA A 599 -15.36 -6.20 5.04
CA ALA A 599 -16.62 -6.96 5.03
C ALA A 599 -17.47 -6.63 3.81
N GLN A 600 -17.29 -5.44 3.21
CA GLN A 600 -17.90 -5.04 1.94
C GLN A 600 -17.52 -5.93 0.76
N GLN A 601 -16.38 -6.63 0.78
CA GLN A 601 -15.95 -7.49 -0.33
C GLN A 601 -16.71 -8.82 -0.45
N THR A 602 -17.95 -8.86 0.04
CA THR A 602 -18.85 -10.01 -0.12
C THR A 602 -19.26 -10.20 -1.58
N ILE A 603 -19.28 -11.45 -2.04
CA ILE A 603 -19.78 -11.83 -3.38
C ILE A 603 -21.29 -12.03 -3.40
N ASN A 604 -21.89 -12.30 -2.24
CA ASN A 604 -23.32 -12.52 -2.07
C ASN A 604 -23.73 -12.21 -0.63
N THR A 605 -24.73 -11.34 -0.46
CA THR A 605 -25.21 -10.95 0.86
C THR A 605 -26.67 -10.55 0.78
N ASN A 606 -27.42 -10.81 1.85
CA ASN A 606 -28.72 -10.19 2.13
C ASN A 606 -28.62 -9.11 3.23
N GLY A 607 -27.39 -8.77 3.64
CA GLY A 607 -27.07 -7.63 4.49
C GLY A 607 -27.17 -6.29 3.77
N ILE A 608 -26.99 -5.21 4.52
CA ILE A 608 -27.09 -3.83 4.05
C ILE A 608 -25.71 -3.18 4.14
N LEU A 609 -25.21 -2.63 3.03
CA LEU A 609 -23.99 -1.82 3.05
C LEU A 609 -24.29 -0.43 3.61
N LEU A 610 -23.42 0.02 4.52
CA LEU A 610 -23.54 1.29 5.20
C LEU A 610 -22.27 2.12 4.98
N PRO A 611 -22.39 3.43 4.70
CA PRO A 611 -21.23 4.30 4.58
C PRO A 611 -20.50 4.39 5.93
N GLU A 612 -19.19 4.20 5.92
CA GLU A 612 -18.34 4.34 7.10
C GLU A 612 -17.00 4.96 6.69
N TYR A 613 -16.75 6.17 7.17
CA TYR A 613 -15.63 6.96 6.67
C TYR A 613 -14.32 6.65 7.40
N ILE A 614 -14.41 6.40 8.71
CA ILE A 614 -13.24 6.18 9.57
C ILE A 614 -12.60 4.79 9.41
N ASN A 615 -13.23 3.90 8.64
CA ASN A 615 -12.73 2.54 8.45
C ASN A 615 -12.06 2.33 7.09
N GLY A 616 -12.11 3.31 6.18
CA GLY A 616 -11.56 3.16 4.83
C GLY A 616 -12.32 2.15 3.95
N THR A 617 -13.51 1.72 4.38
CA THR A 617 -14.42 0.79 3.71
C THR A 617 -15.86 1.04 4.14
N ALA A 618 -16.84 0.65 3.32
CA ALA A 618 -18.21 0.58 3.79
C ALA A 618 -18.38 -0.59 4.76
N SER A 619 -19.21 -0.40 5.78
CA SER A 619 -19.56 -1.48 6.71
C SER A 619 -20.72 -2.32 6.19
N LEU A 620 -20.83 -3.56 6.64
CA LEU A 620 -21.89 -4.49 6.27
C LEU A 620 -22.75 -4.82 7.49
N GLN A 621 -23.98 -4.34 7.52
CA GLN A 621 -24.96 -4.70 8.55
C GLN A 621 -25.63 -6.04 8.21
N LEU A 622 -25.46 -7.00 9.11
CA LEU A 622 -26.19 -8.25 9.13
C LEU A 622 -27.29 -8.18 10.20
N ASN A 623 -28.55 -8.09 9.78
CA ASN A 623 -29.69 -8.31 10.67
C ASN A 623 -29.78 -9.79 11.10
N PRO A 624 -30.58 -10.14 12.11
CA PRO A 624 -30.82 -11.53 12.50
C PRO A 624 -31.15 -12.43 11.30
N GLY A 625 -30.39 -13.50 11.11
CA GLY A 625 -30.54 -14.43 9.98
C GLY A 625 -29.89 -13.98 8.66
N ASN A 626 -29.36 -12.76 8.58
CA ASN A 626 -28.61 -12.33 7.41
C ASN A 626 -27.23 -13.00 7.36
N SER A 627 -26.71 -13.14 6.14
CA SER A 627 -25.40 -13.72 5.87
C SER A 627 -24.67 -13.02 4.74
N ALA A 628 -23.36 -13.20 4.70
CA ALA A 628 -22.46 -12.71 3.68
C ALA A 628 -21.47 -13.82 3.28
N GLN A 629 -21.22 -13.95 1.98
CA GLN A 629 -20.32 -14.97 1.42
C GLN A 629 -19.11 -14.30 0.76
N TYR A 630 -17.95 -14.92 0.89
CA TYR A 630 -16.67 -14.43 0.38
C TYR A 630 -15.95 -15.55 -0.35
N ILE A 631 -15.34 -15.22 -1.48
CA ILE A 631 -14.37 -16.08 -2.18
C ILE A 631 -13.01 -15.49 -1.90
N ILE A 632 -12.19 -16.20 -1.14
CA ILE A 632 -10.87 -15.73 -0.75
C ILE A 632 -9.83 -16.48 -1.59
N ASP A 633 -8.88 -15.76 -2.17
CA ASP A 633 -7.75 -16.33 -2.90
C ASP A 633 -6.58 -16.56 -1.94
N ASN A 634 -6.25 -17.83 -1.74
CA ASN A 634 -5.16 -18.27 -0.87
C ASN A 634 -4.01 -18.93 -1.66
N SER A 635 -4.03 -18.83 -2.99
CA SER A 635 -2.97 -19.33 -3.87
C SER A 635 -1.58 -18.74 -3.62
N PRO A 636 -1.39 -17.48 -3.16
CA PRO A 636 -0.05 -16.93 -2.95
C PRO A 636 0.67 -17.43 -1.69
N VAL A 637 -0.01 -18.18 -0.81
CA VAL A 637 0.43 -18.31 0.59
C VAL A 637 0.47 -19.75 1.09
N VAL A 638 -0.60 -20.51 0.84
CA VAL A 638 -0.80 -21.76 1.57
C VAL A 638 -0.15 -22.89 0.80
N MET A 639 1.16 -23.09 1.01
CA MET A 639 1.86 -24.30 0.54
C MET A 639 1.60 -25.51 1.46
N GLU A 640 1.22 -25.29 2.72
CA GLU A 640 0.87 -26.32 3.70
C GLU A 640 -0.37 -25.90 4.52
N PRO A 641 -1.14 -26.82 5.11
CA PRO A 641 -2.24 -26.48 6.01
C PRO A 641 -1.76 -25.63 7.18
N GLU A 642 -2.25 -24.39 7.25
CA GLU A 642 -1.98 -23.47 8.35
C GLU A 642 -3.26 -23.23 9.15
N ASP A 643 -3.11 -23.15 10.46
CA ASP A 643 -4.18 -22.83 11.40
C ASP A 643 -4.26 -21.33 11.59
N PHE A 644 -5.45 -20.76 11.40
CA PHE A 644 -5.71 -19.33 11.58
C PHE A 644 -6.75 -19.10 12.66
N GLN A 645 -6.51 -18.13 13.53
CA GLN A 645 -7.58 -17.55 14.34
C GLN A 645 -8.31 -16.51 13.50
N ILE A 646 -9.64 -16.61 13.46
CA ILE A 646 -10.47 -15.60 12.79
C ILE A 646 -10.84 -14.53 13.82
N ARG A 647 -10.62 -13.28 13.45
CA ARG A 647 -11.03 -12.10 14.20
C ARG A 647 -11.93 -11.25 13.34
N VAL A 648 -12.90 -10.58 13.95
CA VAL A 648 -13.82 -9.67 13.25
C VAL A 648 -13.80 -8.34 13.98
N ARG A 649 -13.73 -7.24 13.23
CA ARG A 649 -13.98 -5.89 13.76
C ARG A 649 -15.42 -5.51 13.45
N MET A 650 -16.18 -5.12 14.47
CA MET A 650 -17.62 -4.88 14.34
C MET A 650 -18.18 -3.92 15.38
N ALA A 651 -19.40 -3.46 15.14
CA ALA A 651 -20.23 -2.72 16.06
C ALA A 651 -21.59 -3.43 16.31
N THR A 652 -22.08 -3.40 17.55
CA THR A 652 -23.41 -3.89 17.95
C THR A 652 -23.86 -3.21 19.26
N THR A 653 -25.17 -3.02 19.43
CA THR A 653 -25.75 -2.38 20.63
C THR A 653 -26.10 -3.35 21.77
N ALA A 654 -26.08 -4.66 21.50
CA ALA A 654 -26.32 -5.71 22.47
C ALA A 654 -25.40 -6.91 22.17
N SER A 655 -25.29 -7.85 23.12
CA SER A 655 -24.58 -9.11 22.87
C SER A 655 -25.15 -9.81 21.64
N GLY A 656 -24.27 -10.36 20.82
CA GLY A 656 -24.60 -11.02 19.57
C GLY A 656 -23.75 -12.28 19.35
N GLN A 657 -23.96 -12.90 18.20
CA GLN A 657 -23.27 -14.10 17.80
C GLN A 657 -23.20 -14.19 16.28
N LEU A 658 -22.02 -14.48 15.74
CA LEU A 658 -21.82 -14.84 14.35
C LEU A 658 -21.45 -16.32 14.26
N THR A 659 -21.94 -16.98 13.20
CA THR A 659 -21.38 -18.25 12.74
C THR A 659 -20.54 -17.98 11.50
N ILE A 660 -19.26 -18.35 11.56
CA ILE A 660 -18.28 -18.19 10.51
C ILE A 660 -17.94 -19.58 9.98
N SER A 661 -18.28 -19.88 8.73
CA SER A 661 -17.95 -21.13 8.06
C SER A 661 -16.88 -20.91 7.00
N VAL A 662 -15.79 -21.68 7.04
CA VAL A 662 -14.78 -21.74 5.97
C VAL A 662 -14.69 -23.19 5.50
N ASN A 663 -14.90 -23.42 4.19
CA ASN A 663 -14.89 -24.77 3.60
C ASN A 663 -15.73 -25.79 4.40
N ASN A 664 -16.94 -25.39 4.80
CA ASN A 664 -17.89 -26.17 5.61
C ASN A 664 -17.50 -26.40 7.08
N THR A 665 -16.36 -25.89 7.55
CA THR A 665 -16.01 -25.89 8.97
C THR A 665 -16.55 -24.63 9.61
N ALA A 666 -17.55 -24.76 10.48
CA ALA A 666 -18.18 -23.63 11.17
C ALA A 666 -17.57 -23.38 12.55
N LYS A 667 -17.34 -22.11 12.87
CA LYS A 667 -16.94 -21.60 14.18
C LYS A 667 -17.95 -20.55 14.64
N THR A 668 -18.22 -20.54 15.93
CA THR A 668 -19.10 -19.55 16.55
C THR A 668 -18.26 -18.45 17.19
N LEU A 669 -18.62 -17.21 16.91
CA LEU A 669 -18.02 -16.02 17.49
C LEU A 669 -19.06 -15.32 18.38
N ASN A 670 -18.84 -15.32 19.69
CA ASN A 670 -19.66 -14.56 20.62
C ASN A 670 -19.19 -13.10 20.63
N ILE A 671 -20.14 -12.16 20.58
CA ILE A 671 -19.85 -10.75 20.41
C ILE A 671 -20.44 -9.99 21.58
N PRO A 672 -19.62 -9.26 22.35
CA PRO A 672 -20.13 -8.41 23.42
C PRO A 672 -20.72 -7.09 22.85
N PRO A 673 -21.60 -6.39 23.58
CA PRO A 673 -22.16 -5.12 23.16
C PRO A 673 -21.09 -4.04 23.04
N THR A 674 -20.86 -3.51 21.84
CA THR A 674 -19.71 -2.63 21.58
C THR A 674 -19.94 -1.18 22.00
N ASN A 675 -21.19 -0.81 22.25
CA ASN A 675 -21.60 0.51 22.74
C ASN A 675 -21.37 0.72 24.25
N ILE A 676 -20.93 -0.31 24.97
CA ILE A 676 -20.54 -0.19 26.37
C ILE A 676 -19.07 0.21 26.41
N ASN A 677 -18.70 1.19 27.23
CA ASN A 677 -17.31 1.53 27.49
C ASN A 677 -16.66 0.37 28.27
N TYR A 678 -15.83 -0.42 27.60
CA TYR A 678 -15.05 -1.46 28.25
C TYR A 678 -13.88 -0.84 29.02
N ASN A 679 -13.19 -1.63 29.83
CA ASN A 679 -11.94 -1.20 30.44
C ASN A 679 -10.97 -0.60 29.40
N ALA A 680 -10.05 0.25 29.85
CA ALA A 680 -9.09 0.97 29.01
C ALA A 680 -8.18 0.07 28.14
N ASP A 681 -8.22 -1.24 28.37
CA ASP A 681 -7.47 -2.28 27.66
C ASP A 681 -8.08 -2.59 26.29
N THR A 682 -9.36 -2.26 26.06
CA THR A 682 -10.04 -2.58 24.80
C THR A 682 -10.11 -1.35 23.91
N LEU A 683 -9.43 -1.39 22.75
CA LEU A 683 -9.56 -0.32 21.76
C LEU A 683 -10.99 -0.25 21.20
N GLN A 684 -11.61 0.93 21.31
CA GLN A 684 -12.98 1.19 20.89
C GLN A 684 -13.03 2.43 20.00
N VAL A 685 -13.26 2.26 18.70
CA VAL A 685 -13.25 3.37 17.76
C VAL A 685 -14.69 3.76 17.40
N VAL A 686 -15.09 4.99 17.71
CA VAL A 686 -16.42 5.52 17.36
C VAL A 686 -16.45 5.89 15.89
N GLY A 687 -17.33 5.26 15.12
CA GLY A 687 -17.62 5.61 13.73
C GLY A 687 -19.08 6.00 13.52
N LYS A 688 -19.47 6.16 12.25
CA LYS A 688 -20.83 6.54 11.87
C LYS A 688 -21.89 5.57 12.35
N GLN A 689 -21.59 4.27 12.26
CA GLN A 689 -22.58 3.22 12.53
C GLN A 689 -22.56 2.70 13.97
N GLY A 690 -21.59 3.16 14.77
CA GLY A 690 -21.44 2.76 16.17
C GLY A 690 -19.98 2.67 16.59
N THR A 691 -19.75 2.08 17.76
CA THR A 691 -18.41 1.85 18.29
C THR A 691 -17.88 0.52 17.80
N TYR A 692 -16.75 0.52 17.10
CA TYR A 692 -16.11 -0.67 16.56
C TYR A 692 -15.09 -1.25 17.53
N MET A 693 -15.15 -2.57 17.75
CA MET A 693 -14.18 -3.33 18.53
C MET A 693 -13.88 -4.68 17.86
N LEU A 694 -12.79 -5.31 18.28
CA LEU A 694 -12.39 -6.64 17.82
C LEU A 694 -13.00 -7.76 18.67
N SER A 695 -13.38 -8.88 18.06
CA SER A 695 -13.64 -10.14 18.77
C SER A 695 -13.07 -11.32 17.99
N ASN A 696 -12.60 -12.34 18.72
CA ASN A 696 -11.84 -13.47 18.18
C ASN A 696 -12.63 -14.78 18.35
N THR A 697 -12.48 -15.69 17.39
CA THR A 697 -12.91 -17.08 17.59
C THR A 697 -12.07 -17.73 18.68
N THR A 698 -12.68 -18.62 19.47
CA THR A 698 -11.96 -19.36 20.52
C THR A 698 -10.97 -20.35 19.95
N ASP A 699 -11.33 -20.98 18.84
CA ASP A 699 -10.52 -22.00 18.20
C ASP A 699 -9.98 -21.51 16.85
N PRO A 700 -8.79 -21.94 16.44
CA PRO A 700 -8.31 -21.75 15.09
C PRO A 700 -9.10 -22.60 14.08
N ILE A 701 -8.96 -22.23 12.81
CA ILE A 701 -9.45 -22.96 11.65
C ILE A 701 -8.28 -23.35 10.75
N SER A 702 -8.23 -24.61 10.34
CA SER A 702 -7.22 -25.07 9.38
C SER A 702 -7.66 -24.74 7.97
N LEU A 703 -6.81 -24.06 7.20
CA LEU A 703 -7.06 -23.77 5.79
C LEU A 703 -6.39 -24.83 4.91
N SER A 704 -7.13 -25.37 3.94
CA SER A 704 -6.58 -26.26 2.91
C SER A 704 -5.85 -25.47 1.82
N THR A 705 -4.83 -26.06 1.20
CA THR A 705 -3.99 -25.52 0.10
C THR A 705 -4.72 -25.30 -1.24
N ASN A 706 -6.03 -25.10 -1.23
CA ASN A 706 -6.81 -24.83 -2.45
C ASN A 706 -6.45 -23.43 -2.99
N ASN A 707 -6.57 -23.19 -4.30
CA ASN A 707 -6.34 -21.85 -4.88
C ASN A 707 -7.41 -20.83 -4.48
N SER A 708 -8.54 -21.29 -3.93
CA SER A 708 -9.58 -20.43 -3.39
C SER A 708 -10.41 -21.15 -2.33
N MET A 709 -10.95 -20.39 -1.38
CA MET A 709 -11.82 -20.88 -0.32
C MET A 709 -13.12 -20.09 -0.23
N LEU A 710 -14.22 -20.80 0.05
CA LEU A 710 -15.51 -20.19 0.31
C LEU A 710 -15.65 -19.96 1.82
N MET A 711 -15.91 -18.71 2.19
CA MET A 711 -16.22 -18.30 3.55
C MET A 711 -17.64 -17.74 3.61
N GLN A 712 -18.38 -18.06 4.67
CA GLN A 712 -19.68 -17.47 4.95
C GLN A 712 -19.75 -16.99 6.40
N ILE A 713 -20.28 -15.79 6.62
CA ILE A 713 -20.58 -15.25 7.94
C ILE A 713 -22.10 -15.10 8.05
N THR A 714 -22.69 -15.60 9.13
CA THR A 714 -24.13 -15.52 9.38
C THR A 714 -24.38 -14.94 10.77
N ASN A 715 -25.26 -13.94 10.88
CA ASN A 715 -25.72 -13.46 12.17
C ASN A 715 -26.78 -14.40 12.74
N THR A 716 -26.41 -15.17 13.76
CA THR A 716 -27.29 -16.16 14.43
C THR A 716 -27.95 -15.60 15.69
N SER A 717 -27.75 -14.31 15.97
CA SER A 717 -28.30 -13.63 17.14
C SER A 717 -29.59 -12.86 16.81
N SER A 718 -30.22 -12.29 17.84
CA SER A 718 -31.40 -11.43 17.71
C SER A 718 -31.08 -9.94 17.48
N THR A 719 -29.80 -9.56 17.47
CA THR A 719 -29.36 -8.15 17.38
C THR A 719 -28.64 -7.92 16.05
N PRO A 720 -28.86 -6.80 15.35
CA PRO A 720 -28.05 -6.44 14.20
C PRO A 720 -26.56 -6.31 14.54
N ILE A 721 -25.70 -6.83 13.67
CA ILE A 721 -24.24 -6.73 13.80
C ILE A 721 -23.69 -6.01 12.56
N ILE A 722 -22.89 -4.99 12.78
CA ILE A 722 -22.30 -4.16 11.72
C ILE A 722 -20.83 -4.54 11.58
N LEU A 723 -20.49 -5.21 10.48
CA LEU A 723 -19.16 -5.71 10.19
C LEU A 723 -18.33 -4.63 9.49
N ASP A 724 -17.13 -4.37 9.99
CA ASP A 724 -16.13 -3.55 9.30
C ASP A 724 -15.23 -4.44 8.43
N ARG A 725 -14.48 -5.33 9.07
CA ARG A 725 -13.50 -6.21 8.42
C ARG A 725 -13.33 -7.54 9.15
N ILE A 726 -12.80 -8.49 8.41
CA ILE A 726 -12.44 -9.85 8.85
C ILE A 726 -10.93 -9.95 8.83
N GLU A 727 -10.36 -10.59 9.84
CA GLU A 727 -8.92 -10.75 9.99
C GLU A 727 -8.55 -12.21 10.22
N PHE A 728 -7.57 -12.70 9.48
CA PHE A 728 -6.99 -14.04 9.66
C PHE A 728 -5.61 -13.88 10.29
N ILE A 729 -5.48 -14.35 11.52
CA ILE A 729 -4.25 -14.29 12.32
C ILE A 729 -3.61 -15.68 12.26
N PRO A 730 -2.41 -15.82 11.66
CA PRO A 730 -1.70 -17.09 11.69
C PRO A 730 -1.47 -17.54 13.13
N THR A 731 -1.88 -18.75 13.48
CA THR A 731 -1.61 -19.33 14.80
C THR A 731 -0.41 -20.25 14.72
N ILE A 732 0.44 -20.18 15.74
CA ILE A 732 1.45 -21.20 15.95
C ILE A 732 0.70 -22.40 16.53
N PRO A 733 0.87 -23.63 16.00
CA PRO A 733 0.25 -24.81 16.58
C PRO A 733 0.55 -24.90 18.09
N PRO A 734 -0.32 -25.49 18.94
CA PRO A 734 -0.08 -25.57 20.39
C PRO A 734 1.23 -26.27 20.78
N ASN A 735 1.72 -27.17 19.92
CA ASN A 735 3.02 -27.85 20.04
C ASN A 735 4.05 -27.31 19.04
N GLY A 736 3.75 -26.18 18.42
CA GLY A 736 4.57 -25.53 17.42
C GLY A 736 5.52 -24.53 18.06
N PHE A 737 6.62 -24.26 17.39
CA PHE A 737 7.44 -23.09 17.69
C PHE A 737 7.54 -22.21 16.45
N ARG A 738 7.84 -20.94 16.67
CA ARG A 738 8.26 -20.00 15.63
C ARG A 738 9.52 -19.32 16.13
N ASP A 739 10.66 -19.79 15.67
CA ASP A 739 11.95 -19.21 16.02
C ASP A 739 12.31 -18.20 14.93
N PRO A 740 12.35 -16.89 15.25
CA PRO A 740 12.81 -15.90 14.28
C PRO A 740 14.28 -16.17 13.93
N ILE A 741 14.63 -15.93 12.67
CA ILE A 741 16.01 -15.90 12.18
C ILE A 741 16.30 -14.45 11.84
N ASP A 742 17.34 -13.90 12.45
CA ASP A 742 17.79 -12.55 12.18
C ASP A 742 19.32 -12.54 12.24
N ILE A 743 19.97 -12.59 11.09
CA ILE A 743 21.42 -12.72 10.96
C ILE A 743 21.96 -11.67 10.00
N HIS A 744 22.87 -10.86 10.54
CA HIS A 744 23.57 -9.78 9.84
C HIS A 744 25.08 -9.99 10.03
N GLN A 745 25.71 -10.79 9.18
CA GLN A 745 27.14 -11.08 9.32
C GLN A 745 27.86 -11.28 8.00
N ASP A 746 29.14 -10.89 7.98
CA ASP A 746 30.07 -11.29 6.93
C ASP A 746 30.29 -12.80 7.00
N ILE A 747 30.17 -13.46 5.84
CA ILE A 747 30.47 -14.89 5.74
C ILE A 747 31.80 -15.05 5.02
N PRO A 748 32.83 -15.61 5.70
CA PRO A 748 34.10 -15.94 5.07
C PRO A 748 33.90 -16.83 3.83
N PRO A 749 34.67 -16.61 2.76
CA PRO A 749 34.58 -17.42 1.56
C PRO A 749 34.68 -18.91 1.88
N LEU A 750 33.85 -19.70 1.19
CA LEU A 750 33.84 -21.17 1.28
C LEU A 750 33.59 -21.73 2.70
N SER A 751 33.08 -20.92 3.63
CA SER A 751 32.70 -21.40 4.96
C SER A 751 31.19 -21.53 5.09
N SER A 752 30.72 -22.65 5.64
CA SER A 752 29.30 -22.84 5.92
C SER A 752 28.93 -22.12 7.22
N LEU A 753 27.85 -21.33 7.20
CA LEU A 753 27.30 -20.68 8.39
C LEU A 753 26.02 -21.37 8.82
N SER A 754 25.95 -21.82 10.08
CA SER A 754 24.67 -22.22 10.68
C SER A 754 23.81 -20.99 10.95
N ILE A 755 22.81 -20.77 10.12
CA ILE A 755 21.88 -19.63 10.24
C ILE A 755 20.68 -19.93 11.13
N TRP A 756 20.47 -21.19 11.48
CA TRP A 756 19.54 -21.60 12.51
C TRP A 756 19.91 -23.00 13.01
N LYS A 757 19.75 -23.23 14.30
CA LYS A 757 19.92 -24.55 14.91
C LYS A 757 18.88 -24.75 16.00
N ALA A 758 18.14 -25.84 15.91
CA ALA A 758 17.16 -26.23 16.90
C ALA A 758 17.81 -26.37 18.28
N THR A 759 17.14 -25.86 19.31
CA THR A 759 17.49 -26.11 20.71
C THR A 759 16.50 -27.12 21.31
N GLY A 760 17.02 -28.17 21.95
CA GLY A 760 16.20 -29.22 22.58
C GLY A 760 15.53 -30.16 21.58
N THR A 761 14.23 -30.43 21.75
CA THR A 761 13.42 -31.37 20.94
C THR A 761 12.74 -30.71 19.74
N LYS A 762 13.11 -29.46 19.42
CA LYS A 762 12.55 -28.71 18.29
C LYS A 762 12.94 -29.36 16.96
N VAL A 763 11.97 -29.47 16.06
CA VAL A 763 12.19 -29.84 14.65
C VAL A 763 11.49 -28.82 13.78
N GLY A 764 12.26 -28.04 13.02
CA GLY A 764 11.75 -27.11 12.02
C GLY A 764 11.12 -27.86 10.86
N THR A 765 9.96 -27.43 10.39
CA THR A 765 9.26 -28.04 9.24
C THR A 765 9.03 -27.05 8.13
N ASN A 766 9.00 -25.75 8.44
CA ASN A 766 8.96 -24.71 7.44
C ASN A 766 10.01 -23.66 7.76
N VAL A 767 10.58 -23.11 6.69
CA VAL A 767 11.39 -21.91 6.79
C VAL A 767 10.80 -20.84 5.89
N GLN A 768 10.80 -19.62 6.38
CA GLN A 768 10.68 -18.43 5.56
C GLN A 768 11.99 -17.67 5.71
N LEU A 769 12.78 -17.54 4.65
CA LEU A 769 14.00 -16.75 4.65
C LEU A 769 13.92 -15.67 3.59
N THR A 770 14.41 -14.52 3.96
CA THR A 770 14.70 -13.41 3.07
C THR A 770 16.21 -13.22 3.08
N LEU A 771 16.85 -13.49 1.94
CA LEU A 771 18.27 -13.25 1.74
C LEU A 771 18.44 -11.99 0.90
N ALA A 772 19.27 -11.10 1.37
CA ALA A 772 19.86 -10.07 0.53
C ALA A 772 21.37 -10.20 0.54
N ASN A 773 21.94 -10.02 -0.63
CA ASN A 773 23.37 -9.91 -0.83
C ASN A 773 23.62 -8.55 -1.49
N ASN A 774 24.58 -7.80 -0.98
CA ASN A 774 25.01 -6.51 -1.51
C ASN A 774 25.91 -6.65 -2.76
N THR A 775 26.26 -7.87 -3.18
CA THR A 775 27.12 -8.14 -4.34
C THR A 775 26.38 -8.88 -5.46
N TYR A 776 26.50 -8.33 -6.69
CA TYR A 776 25.56 -8.55 -7.80
C TYR A 776 25.65 -9.90 -8.55
N GLN A 777 26.42 -10.91 -8.09
CA GLN A 777 26.69 -12.12 -8.90
C GLN A 777 26.87 -13.45 -8.14
N ASP A 778 26.56 -13.54 -6.84
CA ASP A 778 26.93 -14.74 -6.09
C ASP A 778 25.82 -15.82 -6.08
N VAL A 779 26.25 -17.07 -6.20
CA VAL A 779 25.39 -18.24 -5.97
C VAL A 779 25.50 -18.67 -4.51
N VAL A 780 24.38 -18.79 -3.82
CA VAL A 780 24.31 -19.22 -2.42
C VAL A 780 23.45 -20.45 -2.32
N THR A 781 23.93 -21.47 -1.61
CA THR A 781 23.12 -22.66 -1.30
C THR A 781 22.70 -22.63 0.16
N ILE A 782 21.42 -22.88 0.39
CA ILE A 782 20.85 -23.05 1.73
C ILE A 782 20.57 -24.52 1.90
N ALA A 783 21.34 -25.17 2.76
CA ALA A 783 21.19 -26.57 3.09
C ALA A 783 20.38 -26.73 4.39
N PHE A 784 19.47 -27.68 4.40
CA PHE A 784 18.65 -28.04 5.55
C PHE A 784 19.13 -29.39 6.05
N LEU A 785 19.53 -29.43 7.31
CA LEU A 785 20.14 -30.60 7.92
C LEU A 785 19.21 -31.18 8.98
N LYS A 786 19.25 -32.50 9.12
CA LYS A 786 18.64 -33.24 10.22
C LYS A 786 19.69 -34.17 10.81
N ASN A 787 20.02 -33.99 12.09
CA ASN A 787 21.08 -34.72 12.78
C ASN A 787 22.42 -34.68 12.01
N GLY A 788 22.78 -33.51 11.47
CA GLY A 788 24.00 -33.30 10.69
C GLY A 788 23.98 -33.86 9.26
N THR A 789 22.89 -34.48 8.82
CA THR A 789 22.74 -34.97 7.43
C THR A 789 21.89 -33.98 6.63
N GLN A 790 22.39 -33.51 5.48
CA GLN A 790 21.60 -32.67 4.57
C GLN A 790 20.43 -33.46 4.02
N ILE A 791 19.21 -32.98 4.30
CA ILE A 791 17.95 -33.58 3.82
C ILE A 791 17.36 -32.82 2.64
N ASP A 792 17.70 -31.54 2.49
CA ASP A 792 17.23 -30.69 1.39
C ASP A 792 18.19 -29.51 1.17
N SER A 793 18.12 -28.86 0.01
CA SER A 793 18.81 -27.59 -0.24
C SER A 793 18.12 -26.72 -1.29
N VAL A 794 18.42 -25.42 -1.30
CA VAL A 794 18.04 -24.52 -2.40
C VAL A 794 19.22 -23.64 -2.77
N SER A 795 19.52 -23.53 -4.07
CA SER A 795 20.54 -22.64 -4.60
C SER A 795 19.93 -21.42 -5.27
N TYR A 796 20.53 -20.25 -5.05
CA TYR A 796 20.04 -18.96 -5.51
C TYR A 796 21.13 -18.20 -6.27
N SER A 797 20.80 -17.55 -7.40
CA SER A 797 21.71 -16.75 -8.24
C SER A 797 21.04 -15.43 -8.66
N ASN A 798 21.53 -14.25 -8.18
CA ASN A 798 20.96 -12.87 -8.25
C ASN A 798 20.62 -12.21 -6.87
N ASN A 799 20.06 -10.99 -6.86
CA ASN A 799 20.33 -10.01 -5.79
C ASN A 799 19.34 -9.93 -4.61
N GLN A 800 18.17 -10.57 -4.66
CA GLN A 800 17.25 -10.61 -3.51
C GLN A 800 16.32 -11.82 -3.60
N TYR A 801 16.21 -12.58 -2.50
CA TYR A 801 15.29 -13.71 -2.38
C TYR A 801 14.42 -13.53 -1.15
N ALA A 802 13.11 -13.63 -1.31
CA ALA A 802 12.24 -14.08 -0.23
C ALA A 802 11.73 -15.44 -0.68
N PHE A 803 11.90 -16.46 0.15
CA PHE A 803 11.33 -17.75 -0.14
C PHE A 803 10.77 -18.38 1.11
N ILE A 804 9.70 -19.12 0.89
CA ILE A 804 9.06 -19.98 1.86
C ILE A 804 9.33 -21.39 1.37
N LYS A 805 9.81 -22.27 2.25
CA LYS A 805 10.03 -23.67 1.93
C LYS A 805 9.53 -24.55 3.05
N SER A 806 8.65 -25.48 2.70
CA SER A 806 8.28 -26.58 3.57
C SER A 806 9.23 -27.75 3.38
N ILE A 807 9.62 -28.37 4.49
CA ILE A 807 10.47 -29.54 4.58
C ILE A 807 9.76 -30.55 5.46
N PRO A 808 8.84 -31.36 4.89
CA PRO A 808 7.97 -32.25 5.66
C PRO A 808 8.73 -33.27 6.53
N GLN A 809 9.95 -33.62 6.13
CA GLN A 809 10.82 -34.54 6.89
C GLN A 809 11.36 -33.92 8.18
N GLY A 810 11.28 -32.59 8.30
CA GLY A 810 11.77 -31.78 9.40
C GLY A 810 13.30 -31.64 9.44
N PHE A 811 13.80 -30.49 9.84
CA PHE A 811 15.22 -30.15 9.98
C PHE A 811 15.54 -29.65 11.39
N ASP A 812 16.79 -29.80 11.83
CA ASP A 812 17.29 -29.28 13.10
C ASP A 812 18.41 -28.24 12.91
N GLU A 813 18.84 -28.01 11.68
CA GLU A 813 19.86 -27.01 11.35
C GLU A 813 19.66 -26.48 9.92
N ILE A 814 19.93 -25.19 9.73
CA ILE A 814 20.00 -24.56 8.40
C ILE A 814 21.41 -24.04 8.21
N LEU A 815 22.10 -24.51 7.17
CA LEU A 815 23.41 -24.03 6.77
C LEU A 815 23.30 -23.13 5.54
N LEU A 816 23.90 -21.96 5.61
CA LEU A 816 24.24 -21.16 4.44
C LEU A 816 25.60 -21.58 3.90
N GLN A 817 25.68 -21.92 2.62
CA GLN A 817 26.87 -22.37 1.92
C GLN A 817 27.15 -21.44 0.74
N PRO A 818 27.98 -20.39 0.94
CA PRO A 818 28.43 -19.54 -0.15
C PRO A 818 29.30 -20.32 -1.13
N ASN A 819 29.04 -20.16 -2.43
CA ASN A 819 29.72 -20.92 -3.49
C ASN A 819 30.85 -20.12 -4.19
N TYR A 820 31.41 -19.13 -3.50
CA TYR A 820 32.35 -18.15 -4.06
C TYR A 820 33.60 -17.96 -3.19
N ALA A 821 34.66 -17.44 -3.81
CA ALA A 821 36.01 -17.34 -3.24
C ALA A 821 36.30 -16.04 -2.47
N ASN A 822 35.36 -15.08 -2.48
CA ASN A 822 35.48 -13.80 -1.78
C ASN A 822 34.59 -13.75 -0.52
N THR A 823 34.81 -12.79 0.36
CA THR A 823 33.90 -12.52 1.48
C THR A 823 32.68 -11.76 0.95
N SER A 824 31.47 -12.21 1.26
CA SER A 824 30.26 -11.42 0.99
C SER A 824 29.44 -11.26 2.27
N HIS A 825 28.80 -10.11 2.39
CA HIS A 825 27.90 -9.81 3.49
C HIS A 825 26.53 -10.39 3.16
N PHE A 826 25.97 -11.18 4.08
CA PHE A 826 24.59 -11.62 3.95
C PHE A 826 23.75 -11.11 5.09
N ASP A 827 22.56 -10.66 4.69
CA ASP A 827 21.48 -10.36 5.60
C ASP A 827 20.37 -11.37 5.39
N ILE A 828 20.10 -12.13 6.44
CA ILE A 828 19.19 -13.25 6.43
C ILE A 828 18.16 -13.02 7.52
N THR A 829 16.98 -12.58 7.12
CA THR A 829 15.84 -12.42 8.02
C THR A 829 14.79 -13.47 7.72
N GLY A 830 14.07 -13.92 8.72
CA GLY A 830 13.15 -15.03 8.53
C GLY A 830 12.54 -15.59 9.79
N ALA A 831 11.91 -16.75 9.65
CA ALA A 831 11.49 -17.56 10.78
C ALA A 831 11.49 -19.03 10.38
N VAL A 832 11.82 -19.89 11.35
CA VAL A 832 11.56 -21.32 11.29
C VAL A 832 10.30 -21.60 12.09
N THR A 833 9.35 -22.28 11.48
CA THR A 833 8.23 -22.89 12.21
C THR A 833 8.40 -24.40 12.24
N GLY A 834 8.00 -25.02 13.34
CA GLY A 834 8.22 -26.44 13.55
C GLY A 834 7.43 -26.97 14.74
N SER A 835 7.74 -28.18 15.21
CA SER A 835 7.10 -28.81 16.38
C SER A 835 8.09 -29.10 17.51
N THR A 836 7.59 -29.14 18.75
CA THR A 836 8.39 -29.37 19.98
C THR A 836 8.30 -30.79 20.55
N ASN A 837 7.51 -31.69 19.95
CA ASN A 837 7.14 -32.99 20.54
C ASN A 837 7.21 -34.16 19.54
N LEU A 838 8.39 -34.44 18.97
CA LEU A 838 8.64 -35.76 18.40
C LEU A 838 9.32 -36.63 19.45
N THR A 839 8.53 -37.50 20.10
CA THR A 839 9.09 -38.71 20.71
C THR A 839 9.87 -39.42 19.60
N PRO A 840 11.16 -39.74 19.78
CA PRO A 840 11.96 -40.35 18.72
C PRO A 840 11.30 -41.66 18.31
N THR A 841 10.57 -41.64 17.20
CA THR A 841 10.01 -42.84 16.59
C THR A 841 11.21 -43.66 16.16
N THR A 842 11.36 -44.82 16.78
CA THR A 842 12.42 -45.78 16.46
C THR A 842 12.44 -46.02 14.96
N THR A 843 13.56 -45.62 14.37
CA THR A 843 13.83 -45.58 12.94
C THR A 843 13.64 -46.98 12.35
N THR A 844 12.58 -47.18 11.56
CA THR A 844 12.64 -48.18 10.50
C THR A 844 13.72 -47.70 9.52
N THR A 845 14.68 -48.58 9.23
CA THR A 845 15.83 -48.34 8.37
C THR A 845 15.42 -47.53 7.13
N PRO A 846 16.04 -46.37 6.85
CA PRO A 846 15.71 -45.58 5.67
C PRO A 846 15.96 -46.43 4.44
N THR A 847 14.92 -46.65 3.64
CA THR A 847 15.08 -47.15 2.28
C THR A 847 16.03 -46.20 1.57
N LYS A 848 17.18 -46.72 1.13
CA LYS A 848 18.26 -45.98 0.47
C LYS A 848 17.66 -45.04 -0.58
N ILE A 849 17.70 -43.74 -0.30
CA ILE A 849 17.29 -42.70 -1.26
C ILE A 849 18.14 -42.93 -2.52
N PRO A 850 17.52 -43.12 -3.69
CA PRO A 850 18.29 -43.31 -4.91
C PRO A 850 19.18 -42.09 -5.12
N THR A 851 20.47 -42.34 -5.33
CA THR A 851 21.47 -41.30 -5.60
C THR A 851 21.01 -40.49 -6.82
N PRO A 852 21.01 -39.14 -6.75
CA PRO A 852 20.67 -38.29 -7.89
C PRO A 852 21.46 -38.73 -9.13
N ILE A 853 20.76 -38.98 -10.24
CA ILE A 853 21.39 -39.31 -11.51
C ILE A 853 21.77 -37.98 -12.16
N ILE A 854 23.00 -37.54 -11.92
CA ILE A 854 23.56 -36.38 -12.62
C ILE A 854 23.76 -36.81 -14.09
N ILE A 855 23.24 -36.01 -15.04
CA ILE A 855 23.52 -36.18 -16.47
C ILE A 855 24.54 -35.10 -16.85
N PRO A 856 25.86 -35.38 -16.79
CA PRO A 856 26.88 -34.36 -16.98
C PRO A 856 27.14 -34.19 -18.47
N ASN A 857 26.28 -33.45 -19.17
CA ASN A 857 26.50 -33.09 -20.57
C ASN A 857 26.26 -31.59 -20.76
N THR A 858 27.33 -30.79 -20.75
CA THR A 858 27.28 -29.46 -21.36
C THR A 858 27.06 -29.66 -22.85
N ILE A 859 25.86 -29.36 -23.34
CA ILE A 859 25.51 -29.50 -24.75
C ILE A 859 25.89 -28.24 -25.52
N THR A 860 27.11 -28.20 -26.05
CA THR A 860 27.55 -27.14 -26.95
C THR A 860 27.18 -27.49 -28.40
N ASN A 861 26.49 -26.59 -29.12
CA ASN A 861 26.13 -26.77 -30.54
C ASN A 861 25.35 -28.04 -30.91
N PRO A 862 24.15 -28.31 -30.35
CA PRO A 862 23.28 -29.33 -30.90
C PRO A 862 22.80 -28.87 -32.28
N SER A 863 23.22 -29.55 -33.36
CA SER A 863 22.62 -29.37 -34.69
C SER A 863 21.21 -29.93 -34.74
N ASP A 864 20.91 -30.94 -33.92
CA ASP A 864 19.70 -31.76 -34.02
C ASP A 864 19.09 -32.07 -32.65
N SER A 865 17.78 -32.34 -32.67
CA SER A 865 17.04 -32.83 -31.50
C SER A 865 17.52 -34.24 -31.13
N ARG A 866 17.64 -34.55 -29.83
CA ARG A 866 18.17 -35.84 -29.37
C ARG A 866 17.70 -36.23 -27.96
N THR A 867 17.67 -37.53 -27.70
CA THR A 867 17.48 -38.07 -26.35
C THR A 867 18.71 -37.79 -25.49
N LEU A 868 18.49 -37.14 -24.34
CA LEU A 868 19.53 -36.84 -23.35
C LEU A 868 19.67 -37.95 -22.33
N TRP A 869 18.56 -38.62 -22.01
CA TRP A 869 18.51 -39.68 -21.03
C TRP A 869 17.33 -40.61 -21.30
N ASN A 870 17.50 -41.88 -20.96
CA ASN A 870 16.46 -42.90 -20.98
C ASN A 870 16.71 -43.84 -19.79
N SER A 871 15.66 -44.27 -19.10
CA SER A 871 15.72 -45.25 -18.03
C SER A 871 14.66 -46.31 -18.16
N THR A 872 15.04 -47.54 -17.79
CA THR A 872 14.15 -48.68 -17.61
C THR A 872 13.85 -48.96 -16.14
N THR A 873 14.21 -48.05 -15.21
CA THR A 873 14.08 -48.26 -13.76
C THR A 873 12.64 -48.10 -13.29
N SER A 874 12.22 -48.96 -12.36
CA SER A 874 10.97 -48.83 -11.62
C SER A 874 11.27 -48.65 -10.13
N PRO A 875 10.72 -47.63 -9.44
CA PRO A 875 9.77 -46.63 -9.95
C PRO A 875 10.43 -45.60 -10.89
N LEU A 876 9.63 -44.99 -11.77
CA LEU A 876 10.08 -43.90 -12.62
C LEU A 876 10.36 -42.65 -11.78
N PRO A 877 11.41 -41.87 -12.09
CA PRO A 877 11.62 -40.57 -11.46
C PRO A 877 10.45 -39.63 -11.75
N ASN A 878 10.05 -38.86 -10.74
CA ASN A 878 8.94 -37.92 -10.80
C ASN A 878 9.34 -36.50 -10.40
N THR A 879 10.64 -36.24 -10.21
CA THR A 879 11.19 -34.92 -9.91
C THR A 879 12.43 -34.67 -10.77
N VAL A 880 12.57 -33.46 -11.30
CA VAL A 880 13.73 -33.06 -12.12
C VAL A 880 14.07 -31.58 -11.92
N THR A 881 15.36 -31.25 -11.96
CA THR A 881 15.86 -29.88 -12.02
C THR A 881 16.50 -29.63 -13.39
N VAL A 882 16.09 -28.56 -14.07
CA VAL A 882 16.61 -28.17 -15.39
C VAL A 882 17.18 -26.77 -15.31
N SER A 883 18.48 -26.60 -15.56
CA SER A 883 19.15 -25.31 -15.56
C SER A 883 20.12 -25.17 -16.74
N GLY A 884 20.48 -23.94 -17.11
CA GLY A 884 21.37 -23.71 -18.26
C GLY A 884 21.37 -22.27 -18.72
N SER A 885 21.95 -22.02 -19.90
CA SER A 885 21.90 -20.71 -20.57
C SER A 885 21.78 -20.84 -22.08
N ILE A 886 21.06 -19.89 -22.69
CA ILE A 886 20.95 -19.75 -24.16
C ILE A 886 21.61 -18.44 -24.58
N THR A 887 22.46 -18.48 -25.61
CA THR A 887 22.87 -17.27 -26.33
C THR A 887 22.08 -17.14 -27.63
N ASN A 888 21.86 -15.89 -28.06
CA ASN A 888 21.21 -15.52 -29.34
C ASN A 888 19.72 -15.93 -29.43
N SER A 889 19.13 -15.82 -30.62
CA SER A 889 17.71 -16.16 -30.90
C SER A 889 17.43 -17.67 -30.96
N GLY A 890 18.22 -18.48 -30.26
CA GLY A 890 18.03 -19.93 -30.22
C GLY A 890 16.76 -20.31 -29.45
N SER A 891 16.06 -21.34 -29.92
CA SER A 891 14.93 -21.92 -29.19
C SER A 891 15.09 -23.43 -29.05
N ILE A 892 15.03 -23.89 -27.80
CA ILE A 892 15.07 -25.31 -27.43
C ILE A 892 13.85 -25.66 -26.58
N THR A 893 13.53 -26.95 -26.48
CA THR A 893 12.52 -27.48 -25.58
C THR A 893 13.02 -28.76 -24.96
N VAL A 894 13.04 -28.83 -23.63
CA VAL A 894 13.34 -30.07 -22.91
C VAL A 894 12.02 -30.78 -22.65
N GLN A 895 11.85 -31.95 -23.25
CA GLN A 895 10.68 -32.80 -23.12
C GLN A 895 10.97 -33.99 -22.20
N PHE A 896 10.03 -34.27 -21.31
CA PHE A 896 10.00 -35.45 -20.45
C PHE A 896 8.95 -36.39 -21.02
N LEU A 897 9.34 -37.60 -21.35
CA LEU A 897 8.45 -38.61 -21.92
C LEU A 897 8.30 -39.81 -21.00
N GLN A 898 7.14 -40.44 -21.09
CA GLN A 898 6.84 -41.75 -20.51
C GLN A 898 6.31 -42.63 -21.63
N ASN A 899 6.99 -43.74 -21.92
CA ASN A 899 6.69 -44.64 -23.02
C ASN A 899 6.53 -43.90 -24.37
N GLY A 900 7.38 -42.91 -24.61
CA GLY A 900 7.36 -42.09 -25.83
C GLY A 900 6.27 -41.01 -25.89
N THR A 901 5.44 -40.84 -24.86
CA THR A 901 4.45 -39.75 -24.77
C THR A 901 5.00 -38.62 -23.91
N VAL A 902 4.95 -37.37 -24.40
CA VAL A 902 5.39 -36.19 -23.62
C VAL A 902 4.45 -35.99 -22.42
N VAL A 903 5.00 -36.11 -21.21
CA VAL A 903 4.29 -35.87 -19.95
C VAL A 903 4.54 -34.46 -19.41
N LYS A 904 5.66 -33.83 -19.80
CA LYS A 904 5.99 -32.44 -19.46
C LYS A 904 6.99 -31.87 -20.47
N GLU A 905 6.95 -30.57 -20.75
CA GLU A 905 7.97 -29.89 -21.54
C GLU A 905 8.27 -28.48 -21.05
N PHE A 906 9.50 -28.01 -21.32
CA PHE A 906 9.98 -26.67 -20.97
C PHE A 906 10.58 -25.99 -22.20
N PRO A 907 9.87 -25.02 -22.81
CA PRO A 907 10.43 -24.21 -23.87
C PRO A 907 11.37 -23.15 -23.30
N PHE A 908 12.50 -22.96 -23.97
CA PHE A 908 13.46 -21.92 -23.67
C PHE A 908 13.80 -21.17 -24.96
N ILE A 909 13.70 -19.83 -24.91
CA ILE A 909 13.94 -18.94 -26.05
C ILE A 909 14.94 -17.88 -25.57
N GLY A 910 16.02 -17.67 -26.32
CA GLY A 910 16.90 -16.51 -26.08
C GLY A 910 16.36 -15.28 -26.80
N ASP A 911 16.51 -14.09 -26.19
CA ASP A 911 15.90 -12.84 -26.68
C ASP A 911 16.57 -12.26 -27.96
N GLY A 912 17.58 -12.94 -28.51
CA GLY A 912 18.38 -12.43 -29.62
C GLY A 912 19.49 -11.47 -29.20
N PRO A 913 20.26 -10.95 -30.17
CA PRO A 913 21.35 -10.01 -29.88
C PRO A 913 20.80 -8.65 -29.44
N ASP A 914 21.33 -8.12 -28.34
CA ASP A 914 20.99 -6.79 -27.81
C ASP A 914 21.80 -5.74 -28.61
N TYR A 915 21.13 -4.91 -29.40
CA TYR A 915 21.80 -3.92 -30.27
C TYR A 915 22.17 -2.68 -29.45
N ASN A 916 23.42 -2.62 -28.99
CA ASN A 916 23.91 -1.40 -28.34
C ASN A 916 24.26 -0.34 -29.40
N TYR A 917 23.28 0.54 -29.70
CA TYR A 917 23.40 1.61 -30.70
C TYR A 917 24.59 2.55 -30.47
N SER A 918 25.11 2.64 -29.24
CA SER A 918 26.21 3.56 -28.90
C SER A 918 27.59 3.09 -29.37
N LEU A 919 27.79 1.79 -29.62
CA LEU A 919 29.12 1.22 -29.89
C LEU A 919 29.23 0.40 -31.20
N GLY A 920 28.11 0.15 -31.89
CA GLY A 920 28.12 -0.67 -33.11
C GLY A 920 28.61 -2.12 -32.89
N GLN A 921 28.62 -2.59 -31.64
CA GLN A 921 28.99 -3.95 -31.25
C GLN A 921 27.76 -4.72 -30.82
N MET A 922 27.60 -5.95 -31.32
CA MET A 922 26.67 -6.93 -30.75
C MET A 922 27.39 -7.66 -29.62
N ASN A 923 26.81 -7.63 -28.42
CA ASN A 923 27.28 -8.45 -27.32
C ASN A 923 26.40 -9.70 -27.22
N ASP A 924 27.02 -10.88 -27.26
CA ASP A 924 26.33 -12.14 -26.99
C ASP A 924 25.93 -12.19 -25.51
N LYS A 925 24.66 -11.91 -25.23
CA LYS A 925 24.10 -11.98 -23.88
C LYS A 925 23.67 -13.41 -23.60
N GLN A 926 24.17 -14.00 -22.52
CA GLN A 926 23.70 -15.28 -22.01
C GLN A 926 22.41 -15.08 -21.22
N TYR A 927 21.39 -15.86 -21.55
CA TYR A 927 20.13 -15.91 -20.82
C TYR A 927 20.09 -17.16 -19.96
N PRO A 928 20.43 -17.07 -18.66
CA PRO A 928 20.33 -18.22 -17.78
C PRO A 928 18.87 -18.58 -17.52
N PHE A 929 18.59 -19.87 -17.43
CA PHE A 929 17.30 -20.40 -16.96
C PHE A 929 17.55 -21.42 -15.85
N ASN A 930 16.63 -21.49 -14.88
CA ASN A 930 16.69 -22.44 -13.78
C ASN A 930 15.27 -22.81 -13.34
N ASN A 931 14.90 -24.08 -13.51
CA ASN A 931 13.65 -24.67 -13.06
C ASN A 931 13.96 -25.79 -12.05
N PRO A 932 14.10 -25.47 -10.75
CA PRO A 932 14.39 -26.46 -9.72
C PRO A 932 13.17 -27.31 -9.35
N ASN A 933 13.40 -28.60 -9.09
CA ASN A 933 12.46 -29.53 -8.45
C ASN A 933 11.06 -29.61 -9.09
N VAL A 934 10.99 -29.67 -10.42
CA VAL A 934 9.71 -29.83 -11.09
C VAL A 934 9.16 -31.23 -10.84
N TYR A 935 7.98 -31.29 -10.23
CA TYR A 935 7.22 -32.52 -10.04
C TYR A 935 6.45 -32.93 -11.31
N ILE A 936 6.60 -34.18 -11.72
CA ILE A 936 5.92 -34.82 -12.86
C ILE A 936 5.13 -36.02 -12.29
N PRO A 937 3.82 -35.88 -12.03
CA PRO A 937 3.04 -36.86 -11.25
C PRO A 937 3.11 -38.30 -11.77
N THR A 938 3.18 -38.47 -13.09
CA THR A 938 3.21 -39.78 -13.74
C THR A 938 4.61 -40.41 -13.82
N GLY A 939 5.64 -39.65 -13.44
CA GLY A 939 7.03 -39.96 -13.72
C GLY A 939 7.41 -39.85 -15.20
N PHE A 940 8.69 -40.05 -15.52
CA PHE A 940 9.22 -40.06 -16.88
C PHE A 940 10.30 -41.13 -17.05
N ASP A 941 10.39 -41.73 -18.24
CA ASP A 941 11.44 -42.68 -18.61
C ASP A 941 12.45 -42.09 -19.59
N THR A 942 12.14 -40.97 -20.24
CA THR A 942 12.99 -40.37 -21.27
C THR A 942 13.06 -38.86 -21.10
N ILE A 943 14.26 -38.29 -21.28
CA ILE A 943 14.46 -36.84 -21.43
C ILE A 943 14.93 -36.59 -22.85
N TYR A 944 14.23 -35.74 -23.58
CA TYR A 944 14.49 -35.42 -24.98
C TYR A 944 14.68 -33.91 -25.16
N LEU A 945 15.78 -33.53 -25.82
CA LEU A 945 16.02 -32.15 -26.21
C LEU A 945 15.51 -31.96 -27.63
N LYS A 946 14.50 -31.11 -27.79
CA LYS A 946 13.97 -30.66 -29.07
C LYS A 946 14.55 -29.29 -29.43
N ILE A 947 15.10 -29.15 -30.63
CA ILE A 947 15.53 -27.86 -31.19
C ILE A 947 14.35 -27.30 -32.01
N ASN A 948 13.77 -26.17 -31.59
CA ASN A 948 12.57 -25.63 -32.23
C ASN A 948 12.88 -24.80 -33.48
N SER A 949 13.98 -24.05 -33.45
CA SER A 949 14.44 -23.25 -34.58
C SER A 949 15.95 -23.06 -34.51
N GLN A 950 16.65 -23.39 -35.60
CA GLN A 950 17.99 -22.87 -35.86
C GLN A 950 17.82 -21.41 -36.31
N PRO A 951 18.50 -20.43 -35.69
CA PRO A 951 18.39 -19.04 -36.14
C PRO A 951 18.88 -18.96 -37.60
N THR A 952 18.03 -18.48 -38.50
CA THR A 952 18.43 -18.18 -39.89
C THR A 952 19.40 -17.02 -39.88
N ILE A 953 20.69 -17.31 -40.04
CA ILE A 953 21.74 -16.30 -40.21
C ILE A 953 21.50 -15.59 -41.55
N THR A 954 20.93 -14.39 -41.53
CA THR A 954 20.89 -13.52 -42.70
C THR A 954 22.30 -13.00 -42.99
N ALA A 955 22.93 -13.62 -44.00
CA ALA A 955 24.16 -13.38 -44.77
C ALA A 955 25.17 -12.23 -44.51
N PHE A 956 25.04 -11.33 -43.53
CA PHE A 956 25.86 -10.11 -43.46
C PHE A 956 26.97 -10.05 -42.41
N HIS A 957 27.11 -11.01 -41.47
CA HIS A 957 28.19 -10.95 -40.48
C HIS A 957 28.86 -12.30 -40.18
N ARG A 958 30.18 -12.26 -39.95
CA ARG A 958 31.09 -13.41 -39.80
C ARG A 958 30.71 -14.30 -38.60
N THR A 959 30.65 -15.61 -38.86
CA THR A 959 30.77 -16.76 -37.94
C THR A 959 30.69 -16.47 -36.43
N ALA A 960 29.50 -16.18 -35.91
CA ALA A 960 29.22 -16.41 -34.49
C ALA A 960 28.84 -17.89 -34.33
N ASN A 961 29.66 -18.66 -33.63
CA ASN A 961 29.32 -20.04 -33.26
C ASN A 961 28.24 -19.97 -32.18
N ASN A 962 27.06 -20.56 -32.44
CA ASN A 962 26.01 -20.67 -31.44
C ASN A 962 26.53 -21.43 -30.21
N GLN A 963 26.16 -21.03 -29.00
CA GLN A 963 26.55 -21.74 -27.78
C GLN A 963 25.32 -21.90 -26.88
N TYR A 964 24.99 -23.15 -26.59
CA TYR A 964 23.99 -23.50 -25.59
C TYR A 964 24.73 -24.11 -24.41
N SER A 965 24.27 -23.89 -23.19
CA SER A 965 24.66 -24.70 -22.03
C SER A 965 23.39 -25.22 -21.37
N LEU A 966 23.34 -26.51 -21.06
CA LEU A 966 22.20 -27.16 -20.43
C LEU A 966 22.73 -28.17 -19.41
N THR A 967 22.17 -28.13 -18.22
CA THR A 967 22.44 -29.01 -17.09
C THR A 967 21.12 -29.58 -16.59
N ILE A 968 21.05 -30.90 -16.41
CA ILE A 968 19.84 -31.58 -15.91
C ILE A 968 20.26 -32.45 -14.73
N ASN A 969 19.58 -32.23 -13.59
CA ASN A 969 19.82 -32.92 -12.31
C ASN A 969 18.57 -33.66 -11.83
#